data_AF-D5SY63-F1
#
_entry.id   AF-D5SY63-F1
#
_cell.length_a   1.000
_cell.length_b   1.000
_cell.length_c   1.000
_cell.angle_alpha   90.00
_cell.angle_beta   90.00
_cell.angle_gamma   90.00
#
_symmetry.space_group_name_H-M   'P 1'
#
loop_
_entity.id
_entity.type
_entity.pdbx_description
1 polymer ?
#
loop_
_entity_poly.entity_id
_entity_poly.type
_entity_poly.pdbx_seq_one_letter_code
_entity_poly.pdbx_strand_id
1 'polypeptide(L)'
;MRSSSPLTVIRLMMALLALALSPATMVFAQEESTTRPPAASPANQELVQRWIYIPYQNLKQVFGKNDATIALPLSEYLELWNKAHQQSLKPGEKPPVPAVISEARYTAKVEKEAVRLNVQLKVLSLNQGWAVLPISFGDAAVGKVSSSTNRVLLQGLGQGKLALLMPEAGEHVVQFEVVTKVSVSPDGRRFEMQLPNAGISSLELTIPEADQVVELAPAAALELLPTAPGSKETRIRADLGTVEQLKVNWHPRVGSRPDMELLASVTNLTSVQVQDGLIHTHAQLKYDILRGQLASLRIAVPADHRVLDVTSDVRLREWKLSKEGEQQIISVELLGRVDKPATIQVHTERSVPAENFFVAGIVDQQSRGIHALSVLRESGQLALHAGPDVNLTVELQRGLQRTDEAGAAPSIRTPGATYFRYFSPEFELELRARPVEPRLVVNHNSQLIFRDDQLRLNASLDYLVERAGVFELRFGLPEGLTVENVVATGMKQFDVNETTRELVVQFTEKRLGQINLTINGFVPWASASAARNLPLIEPRGAEVENGQVVVFAPEAMEVITETEKVISAQPDPAVAPSQTGNARLVSAWRYQQRPVVIPVSTVRKPSRLTAQVTTRLDVRQGQVSSQTTIGYLVEFAGLSTFRFQVPESVASSVQITSTADAPIKQQSREEKAVDGWVTWTVVLQREVLGRQTFVVTFDVTPQAGTPPEESATLGLVRLIDSPLPESGRNASSESGKNSPAQAEAAKTEEVGNKPASPVVATTVPLTRIVGEVVVTKDRALAVDAVASGGDVESIDTRELTTPVPEGFAAFRYFRQPVEVSLKASKLDVQGVVQTVISRSLVEIVVDKAGVVTGRARYAIKSSERQRLRIDLPGDAQPLGAAMGDRPVALEKTPGASDKGPYTTHFINVARASGADELFHVTILYRLPLSPAPFGSNGGKLLLRMPVWGGLDAQGIVTQQSRVAVWVPQEFSLVSSPTGYTLETRRKFNDLILASPLNSRGLEGLDEWIGQTASGMFDFPREGRGTLYSRLGSGNEITVVWWRLPFYTWIATIVLIVVALLLRRTPLENKLTVLLLAATIAAASAIADADLVLHIVAAMFFGLVAMVLIWLVASIVNCCRPGKPKPVEVPLEQPVVKTKVEEPLAVSTGDASSATSSKPEEPPSQNPTGENQS
;
A
#
# COMPACT_ATOMS: atom_id res chain seq x y z
N MET A 1 20.14 20.30 -14.33
CA MET A 1 19.68 18.89 -14.44
C MET A 1 20.88 18.02 -14.84
N ARG A 2 21.07 16.84 -14.23
CA ARG A 2 22.28 16.02 -14.40
C ARG A 2 22.16 14.99 -15.53
N SER A 3 23.31 14.68 -16.13
CA SER A 3 23.49 13.73 -17.24
C SER A 3 23.13 12.28 -16.88
N SER A 4 22.28 11.63 -17.69
CA SER A 4 22.13 10.18 -17.73
C SER A 4 23.20 9.55 -18.63
N SER A 5 23.91 8.54 -18.13
CA SER A 5 25.02 7.88 -18.85
C SER A 5 24.54 6.84 -19.88
N PRO A 6 25.30 6.60 -20.97
CA PRO A 6 24.90 5.67 -22.04
C PRO A 6 24.85 4.20 -21.62
N LEU A 7 25.40 3.85 -20.45
CA LEU A 7 25.38 2.50 -19.89
C LEU A 7 23.97 2.04 -19.46
N THR A 8 23.08 2.96 -19.09
CA THR A 8 21.73 2.61 -18.61
C THR A 8 20.83 2.10 -19.74
N VAL A 9 20.97 2.66 -20.95
CA VAL A 9 20.20 2.24 -22.14
C VAL A 9 20.64 0.85 -22.61
N ILE A 10 21.95 0.56 -22.58
CA ILE A 10 22.50 -0.75 -22.95
C ILE A 10 22.06 -1.84 -21.95
N ARG A 11 21.99 -1.52 -20.65
CA ARG A 11 21.45 -2.43 -19.64
C ARG A 11 19.96 -2.69 -19.79
N LEU A 12 19.17 -1.69 -20.17
CA LEU A 12 17.73 -1.85 -20.41
C LEU A 12 17.45 -2.78 -21.61
N MET A 13 18.22 -2.64 -22.71
CA MET A 13 18.11 -3.54 -23.87
C MET A 13 18.54 -4.98 -23.57
N MET A 14 19.59 -5.21 -22.78
CA MET A 14 19.94 -6.57 -22.37
C MET A 14 18.91 -7.18 -21.40
N ALA A 15 18.35 -6.39 -20.49
CA ALA A 15 17.34 -6.87 -19.53
C ALA A 15 16.05 -7.35 -20.22
N LEU A 16 15.58 -6.64 -21.26
CA LEU A 16 14.43 -7.08 -22.06
C LEU A 16 14.70 -8.33 -22.90
N LEU A 17 15.95 -8.55 -23.34
CA LEU A 17 16.31 -9.73 -24.12
C LEU A 17 16.50 -10.98 -23.24
N ALA A 18 16.93 -10.81 -21.99
CA ALA A 18 17.12 -11.89 -21.03
C ALA A 18 15.80 -12.44 -20.44
N LEU A 19 14.72 -11.64 -20.41
CA LEU A 19 13.44 -12.05 -19.81
C LEU A 19 12.62 -13.02 -20.67
N ALA A 20 13.04 -13.29 -21.91
CA ALA A 20 12.30 -14.10 -22.88
C ALA A 20 12.74 -15.57 -22.98
N LEU A 21 13.84 -15.99 -22.32
CA LEU A 21 14.33 -17.37 -22.33
C LEU A 21 14.88 -17.80 -20.98
N SER A 22 14.07 -18.49 -20.17
CA SER A 22 14.54 -19.45 -19.13
C SER A 22 13.39 -20.37 -18.67
N PRO A 23 13.55 -21.71 -18.71
CA PRO A 23 12.62 -22.64 -18.07
C PRO A 23 12.93 -22.80 -16.58
N ALA A 24 11.93 -23.21 -15.79
CA ALA A 24 12.06 -23.38 -14.35
C ALA A 24 12.53 -24.78 -13.94
N THR A 25 13.45 -24.85 -12.98
CA THR A 25 13.73 -26.05 -12.17
C THR A 25 14.02 -25.64 -10.72
N MET A 26 13.26 -26.18 -9.76
CA MET A 26 13.60 -26.09 -8.33
C MET A 26 14.68 -27.12 -7.99
N VAL A 27 15.71 -26.70 -7.26
CA VAL A 27 16.63 -27.58 -6.54
C VAL A 27 16.74 -27.05 -5.11
N PHE A 28 16.46 -27.90 -4.11
CA PHE A 28 16.66 -27.62 -2.70
C PHE A 28 17.80 -28.49 -2.15
N ALA A 29 18.85 -27.84 -1.68
CA ALA A 29 19.91 -28.31 -0.77
C ALA A 29 20.59 -27.02 -0.24
N GLN A 30 21.02 -26.85 1.02
CA GLN A 30 21.58 -27.80 1.98
C GLN A 30 21.63 -27.18 3.40
N GLU A 31 21.94 -28.04 4.37
CA GLU A 31 22.19 -27.92 5.81
C GLU A 31 22.87 -26.64 6.37
N GLU A 32 22.66 -26.40 7.67
CA GLU A 32 23.80 -26.23 8.60
C GLU A 32 23.47 -26.80 9.99
N SER A 33 24.49 -26.99 10.85
CA SER A 33 24.43 -27.88 12.03
C SER A 33 25.20 -27.35 13.26
N THR A 34 24.68 -27.56 14.47
CA THR A 34 25.44 -27.47 15.74
C THR A 34 24.87 -28.33 16.87
N THR A 35 25.62 -29.39 17.24
CA THR A 35 25.95 -29.88 18.61
C THR A 35 25.02 -29.68 19.83
N ARG A 36 24.78 -30.80 20.56
CA ARG A 36 24.45 -30.82 22.01
C ARG A 36 25.10 -32.03 22.73
N PRO A 37 25.70 -31.90 23.93
CA PRO A 37 26.32 -33.02 24.67
C PRO A 37 25.33 -33.86 25.53
N PRO A 38 25.76 -35.03 26.06
CA PRO A 38 24.87 -36.09 26.59
C PRO A 38 24.72 -36.12 28.13
N ALA A 39 23.83 -37.00 28.62
CA ALA A 39 23.61 -37.30 30.03
C ALA A 39 24.11 -38.71 30.43
N ALA A 40 24.49 -38.90 31.70
CA ALA A 40 24.84 -40.19 32.29
C ALA A 40 24.57 -40.22 33.82
N SER A 41 24.39 -41.42 34.37
CA SER A 41 24.22 -41.69 35.82
C SER A 41 25.00 -42.97 36.22
N PRO A 42 24.92 -43.46 37.46
CA PRO A 42 25.96 -43.35 38.48
C PRO A 42 26.79 -44.64 38.70
N ALA A 43 27.85 -44.58 39.51
CA ALA A 43 28.61 -45.76 39.94
C ALA A 43 29.15 -45.63 41.38
N ASN A 44 28.90 -46.65 42.21
CA ASN A 44 29.67 -46.97 43.42
C ASN A 44 29.35 -48.41 43.87
N GLN A 45 30.37 -49.27 44.07
CA GLN A 45 30.23 -50.54 44.81
C GLN A 45 31.58 -51.21 45.09
N GLU A 46 31.84 -51.53 46.36
CA GLU A 46 32.98 -52.35 46.81
C GLU A 46 32.66 -53.87 46.79
N LEU A 47 33.69 -54.70 46.93
CA LEU A 47 33.62 -56.16 46.80
C LEU A 47 32.99 -56.85 48.02
N VAL A 48 31.72 -57.22 47.89
CA VAL A 48 30.99 -58.12 48.81
C VAL A 48 31.43 -59.58 48.60
N GLN A 49 31.53 -60.36 49.69
CA GLN A 49 31.74 -61.82 49.63
C GLN A 49 30.66 -62.51 48.79
N ARG A 50 31.05 -63.18 47.71
CA ARG A 50 30.11 -63.81 46.76
C ARG A 50 29.81 -65.27 47.12
N TRP A 51 28.59 -65.49 47.60
CA TRP A 51 27.98 -66.82 47.65
C TRP A 51 27.52 -67.21 46.24
N ILE A 52 28.07 -68.29 45.69
CA ILE A 52 27.73 -68.78 44.34
C ILE A 52 26.88 -70.05 44.48
N TYR A 53 25.57 -69.93 44.24
CA TYR A 53 24.67 -71.08 44.19
C TYR A 53 24.77 -71.75 42.81
N ILE A 54 25.26 -72.99 42.79
CA ILE A 54 25.40 -73.79 41.56
C ILE A 54 24.31 -74.87 41.56
N PRO A 55 23.44 -74.95 40.53
CA PRO A 55 22.48 -76.04 40.39
C PRO A 55 23.17 -77.40 40.39
N TYR A 56 22.65 -78.37 41.12
CA TYR A 56 23.32 -79.66 41.39
C TYR A 56 23.75 -80.43 40.12
N GLN A 57 23.05 -80.22 39.00
CA GLN A 57 23.36 -80.81 37.70
C GLN A 57 24.71 -80.31 37.12
N ASN A 58 25.10 -79.07 37.44
CA ASN A 58 26.30 -78.42 36.91
C ASN A 58 27.54 -78.64 37.81
N LEU A 59 27.38 -79.27 38.98
CA LEU A 59 28.43 -79.50 39.96
C LEU A 59 29.67 -80.19 39.36
N LYS A 60 29.47 -81.13 38.42
CA LYS A 60 30.55 -81.87 37.73
C LYS A 60 31.52 -80.99 36.94
N GLN A 61 31.10 -79.82 36.46
CA GLN A 61 31.97 -78.95 35.65
C GLN A 61 33.00 -78.17 36.48
N VAL A 62 32.78 -78.05 37.79
CA VAL A 62 33.66 -77.29 38.72
C VAL A 62 34.88 -78.11 39.15
N PHE A 63 34.70 -79.42 39.37
CA PHE A 63 35.77 -80.31 39.86
C PHE A 63 36.84 -80.67 38.82
N GLY A 64 36.64 -80.36 37.54
CA GLY A 64 37.47 -80.88 36.45
C GLY A 64 38.68 -80.04 36.03
N LYS A 65 39.10 -79.02 36.79
CA LYS A 65 40.09 -78.02 36.31
C LYS A 65 41.24 -77.61 37.23
N ASN A 66 41.37 -78.12 38.46
CA ASN A 66 42.58 -77.97 39.29
C ASN A 66 42.61 -79.04 40.40
N ASP A 67 43.77 -79.65 40.64
CA ASP A 67 43.99 -80.83 41.51
C ASP A 67 43.88 -80.58 43.03
N ALA A 68 43.18 -79.53 43.46
CA ALA A 68 43.02 -79.18 44.88
C ALA A 68 41.61 -78.62 45.18
N THR A 69 40.58 -79.46 45.04
CA THR A 69 39.21 -79.12 45.42
C THR A 69 38.63 -80.16 46.39
N ILE A 70 38.54 -79.83 47.67
CA ILE A 70 37.93 -80.70 48.71
C ILE A 70 36.47 -80.28 48.90
N ALA A 71 35.54 -81.23 48.73
CA ALA A 71 34.13 -81.02 49.03
C ALA A 71 33.83 -81.43 50.48
N LEU A 72 33.58 -80.44 51.35
CA LEU A 72 33.20 -80.63 52.75
C LEU A 72 31.74 -80.21 52.98
N PRO A 73 30.93 -80.99 53.72
CA PRO A 73 29.64 -80.54 54.25
C PRO A 73 29.81 -79.23 55.03
N LEU A 74 28.87 -78.29 54.91
CA LEU A 74 29.02 -76.96 55.54
C LEU A 74 29.17 -77.05 57.07
N SER A 75 28.51 -78.02 57.72
CA SER A 75 28.67 -78.29 59.16
C SER A 75 30.08 -78.78 59.51
N GLU A 76 30.68 -79.61 58.66
CA GLU A 76 32.03 -80.15 58.87
C GLU A 76 33.11 -79.12 58.51
N TYR A 77 32.87 -78.28 57.49
CA TYR A 77 33.67 -77.08 57.24
C TYR A 77 33.61 -76.11 58.44
N LEU A 78 32.43 -75.84 58.99
CA LEU A 78 32.28 -74.99 60.18
C LEU A 78 32.89 -75.62 61.44
N GLU A 79 32.81 -76.94 61.61
CA GLU A 79 33.51 -77.64 62.69
C GLU A 79 35.02 -77.62 62.52
N LEU A 80 35.56 -77.87 61.33
CA LEU A 80 36.99 -77.80 61.05
C LEU A 80 37.50 -76.36 61.14
N TRP A 81 36.71 -75.38 60.69
CA TRP A 81 36.99 -73.96 60.86
C TRP A 81 37.05 -73.58 62.35
N ASN A 82 36.06 -74.00 63.13
CA ASN A 82 36.04 -73.76 64.58
C ASN A 82 37.16 -74.51 65.31
N LYS A 83 37.44 -75.78 64.98
CA LYS A 83 38.54 -76.57 65.55
C LYS A 83 39.92 -76.01 65.18
N ALA A 84 40.10 -75.54 63.95
CA ALA A 84 41.33 -74.87 63.51
C ALA A 84 41.52 -73.48 64.13
N HIS A 85 40.44 -72.78 64.50
CA HIS A 85 40.50 -71.51 65.23
C HIS A 85 40.48 -71.68 66.77
N GLN A 86 40.25 -72.89 67.30
CA GLN A 86 40.22 -73.19 68.75
C GLN A 86 41.47 -73.92 69.28
N GLN A 87 42.53 -74.07 68.48
CA GLN A 87 43.81 -74.65 68.91
C GLN A 87 45.01 -73.68 68.81
N SER A 88 44.87 -72.50 69.42
CA SER A 88 45.96 -71.52 69.64
C SER A 88 46.10 -71.09 71.11
N LEU A 89 45.90 -72.03 72.03
CA LEU A 89 46.33 -71.95 73.44
C LEU A 89 47.00 -73.26 73.83
N LYS A 90 48.30 -73.36 73.54
CA LYS A 90 49.16 -74.46 74.03
C LYS A 90 49.33 -74.35 75.55
N PRO A 91 49.48 -75.47 76.27
CA PRO A 91 49.91 -75.42 77.68
C PRO A 91 51.29 -74.74 77.78
N GLY A 92 51.37 -73.62 78.51
CA GLY A 92 52.57 -72.78 78.59
C GLY A 92 52.64 -71.62 77.59
N GLU A 93 51.63 -71.44 76.74
CA GLU A 93 51.46 -70.22 75.93
C GLU A 93 51.06 -69.07 76.87
N LYS A 94 51.88 -68.01 76.89
CA LYS A 94 51.63 -66.83 77.73
C LYS A 94 50.30 -66.18 77.31
N PRO A 95 49.54 -65.58 78.25
CA PRO A 95 48.34 -64.85 77.88
C PRO A 95 48.69 -63.78 76.82
N PRO A 96 47.83 -63.54 75.81
CA PRO A 96 48.15 -62.69 74.67
C PRO A 96 48.49 -61.24 75.06
N VAL A 97 48.06 -60.83 76.25
CA VAL A 97 48.53 -59.64 76.98
C VAL A 97 48.91 -60.04 78.42
N PRO A 98 50.02 -59.54 78.98
CA PRO A 98 50.51 -59.97 80.29
C PRO A 98 49.62 -59.49 81.46
N ALA A 99 48.91 -58.38 81.28
CA ALA A 99 47.94 -57.82 82.21
C ALA A 99 46.94 -56.94 81.45
N VAL A 100 45.76 -56.69 82.05
CA VAL A 100 44.68 -55.85 81.49
C VAL A 100 44.10 -54.91 82.54
N ILE A 101 43.59 -53.73 82.14
CA ILE A 101 42.86 -52.83 83.03
C ILE A 101 41.37 -53.17 82.94
N SER A 102 40.79 -53.69 84.03
CA SER A 102 39.37 -54.07 84.08
C SER A 102 38.46 -52.88 84.33
N GLU A 103 38.86 -51.96 85.21
CA GLU A 103 38.08 -50.77 85.59
C GLU A 103 39.00 -49.57 85.83
N ALA A 104 38.59 -48.39 85.36
CA ALA A 104 39.25 -47.12 85.58
C ALA A 104 38.24 -46.07 86.08
N ARG A 105 38.50 -45.48 87.24
CA ARG A 105 37.71 -44.37 87.81
C ARG A 105 38.53 -43.11 87.85
N TYR A 106 37.97 -42.01 87.36
CA TYR A 106 38.62 -40.70 87.26
C TYR A 106 37.80 -39.68 88.05
N THR A 107 38.34 -39.17 89.16
CA THR A 107 37.72 -38.06 89.90
C THR A 107 38.51 -36.79 89.66
N ALA A 108 37.93 -35.85 88.92
CA ALA A 108 38.57 -34.64 88.43
C ALA A 108 38.03 -33.37 89.12
N LYS A 109 38.92 -32.48 89.53
CA LYS A 109 38.60 -31.17 90.08
C LYS A 109 39.33 -30.07 89.32
N VAL A 110 38.59 -29.08 88.83
CA VAL A 110 39.15 -27.91 88.14
C VAL A 110 39.65 -26.89 89.17
N GLU A 111 40.93 -26.54 89.09
CA GLU A 111 41.63 -25.60 89.97
C GLU A 111 42.25 -24.46 89.12
N LYS A 112 41.45 -23.41 88.85
CA LYS A 112 41.81 -22.26 88.01
C LYS A 112 42.26 -22.63 86.58
N GLU A 113 43.57 -22.83 86.39
CA GLU A 113 44.24 -23.07 85.10
C GLU A 113 44.69 -24.53 84.93
N ALA A 114 44.47 -25.38 85.94
CA ALA A 114 44.79 -26.80 85.90
C ALA A 114 43.59 -27.66 86.32
N VAL A 115 43.60 -28.93 85.96
CA VAL A 115 42.69 -29.96 86.47
C VAL A 115 43.52 -31.00 87.19
N ARG A 116 43.19 -31.24 88.47
CA ARG A 116 43.77 -32.33 89.26
C ARG A 116 42.83 -33.52 89.20
N LEU A 117 43.34 -34.68 88.82
CA LEU A 117 42.61 -35.93 88.69
C LEU A 117 43.19 -36.99 89.63
N ASN A 118 42.33 -37.65 90.38
CA ASN A 118 42.65 -38.89 91.07
C ASN A 118 42.14 -40.05 90.20
N VAL A 119 43.06 -40.89 89.75
CA VAL A 119 42.77 -42.02 88.86
C VAL A 119 42.96 -43.32 89.63
N GLN A 120 41.93 -44.15 89.71
CA GLN A 120 42.00 -45.48 90.31
C GLN A 120 41.82 -46.54 89.22
N LEU A 121 42.87 -47.33 88.99
CA LEU A 121 42.89 -48.43 88.03
C LEU A 121 42.82 -49.77 88.77
N LYS A 122 41.91 -50.64 88.36
CA LYS A 122 41.94 -52.08 88.67
C LYS A 122 42.63 -52.80 87.53
N VAL A 123 43.71 -53.51 87.84
CA VAL A 123 44.56 -54.20 86.87
C VAL A 123 44.57 -55.68 87.20
N LEU A 124 44.22 -56.52 86.24
CA LEU A 124 44.30 -57.97 86.35
C LEU A 124 45.59 -58.46 85.68
N SER A 125 46.54 -58.90 86.50
CA SER A 125 47.77 -59.56 86.07
C SER A 125 47.48 -61.02 85.71
N LEU A 126 47.67 -61.38 84.44
CA LEU A 126 47.32 -62.70 83.89
C LEU A 126 48.55 -63.63 83.75
N ASN A 127 49.75 -63.06 83.77
CA ASN A 127 51.00 -63.79 83.57
C ASN A 127 51.51 -64.42 84.88
N GLN A 128 51.98 -65.68 84.82
CA GLN A 128 52.63 -66.31 85.97
C GLN A 128 54.09 -65.83 86.09
N GLY A 129 54.26 -64.66 86.71
CA GLY A 129 55.54 -63.97 86.91
C GLY A 129 55.38 -62.47 86.67
N TRP A 130 56.50 -61.74 86.57
CA TRP A 130 56.47 -60.28 86.33
C TRP A 130 55.66 -59.94 85.06
N ALA A 131 54.54 -59.24 85.25
CA ALA A 131 53.71 -58.67 84.21
C ALA A 131 54.03 -57.17 84.04
N VAL A 132 54.20 -56.74 82.79
CA VAL A 132 54.49 -55.36 82.43
C VAL A 132 53.30 -54.79 81.68
N LEU A 133 52.65 -53.77 82.24
CA LEU A 133 51.53 -53.07 81.61
C LEU A 133 51.95 -51.64 81.25
N PRO A 134 52.12 -51.29 79.96
CA PRO A 134 52.35 -49.91 79.56
C PRO A 134 51.08 -49.06 79.78
N ILE A 135 51.26 -47.87 80.33
CA ILE A 135 50.20 -46.87 80.51
C ILE A 135 50.70 -45.49 80.04
N SER A 136 49.78 -44.64 79.60
CA SER A 136 50.06 -43.27 79.19
C SER A 136 48.93 -42.35 79.64
N PHE A 137 49.30 -41.15 80.09
CA PHE A 137 48.36 -40.04 80.34
C PHE A 137 48.59 -38.86 79.36
N GLY A 138 49.42 -39.06 78.33
CA GLY A 138 49.80 -38.04 77.36
C GLY A 138 50.69 -36.96 77.99
N ASP A 139 50.34 -35.69 77.76
CA ASP A 139 51.03 -34.53 78.32
C ASP A 139 50.75 -34.27 79.81
N ALA A 140 49.92 -35.09 80.47
CA ALA A 140 49.55 -34.89 81.87
C ALA A 140 50.65 -35.35 82.84
N ALA A 141 50.93 -34.53 83.86
CA ALA A 141 51.96 -34.80 84.84
C ALA A 141 51.44 -35.74 85.95
N VAL A 142 52.12 -36.86 86.18
CA VAL A 142 51.84 -37.77 87.28
C VAL A 142 52.62 -37.32 88.52
N GLY A 143 51.91 -36.88 89.57
CA GLY A 143 52.51 -36.37 90.80
C GLY A 143 52.80 -37.44 91.85
N LYS A 144 51.95 -38.47 91.95
CA LYS A 144 52.07 -39.52 92.98
C LYS A 144 51.38 -40.80 92.52
N VAL A 145 51.93 -41.95 92.92
CA VAL A 145 51.35 -43.28 92.67
C VAL A 145 51.37 -44.10 93.95
N SER A 146 50.26 -44.78 94.24
CA SER A 146 50.12 -45.68 95.39
C SER A 146 49.33 -46.93 95.00
N SER A 147 49.68 -48.08 95.57
CA SER A 147 49.02 -49.36 95.30
C SER A 147 48.51 -49.96 96.61
N SER A 148 47.33 -50.59 96.58
CA SER A 148 46.82 -51.35 97.74
C SER A 148 47.68 -52.57 98.08
N THR A 149 48.34 -53.13 97.06
CA THR A 149 49.38 -54.15 97.19
C THR A 149 50.74 -53.49 97.05
N ASN A 150 51.52 -53.46 98.14
CA ASN A 150 52.84 -52.79 98.26
C ASN A 150 53.97 -53.42 97.42
N ARG A 151 53.63 -54.15 96.35
CA ARG A 151 54.52 -54.89 95.44
C ARG A 151 54.45 -54.43 93.98
N VAL A 152 53.53 -53.51 93.63
CA VAL A 152 53.46 -52.95 92.27
C VAL A 152 54.48 -51.82 92.13
N LEU A 153 55.36 -51.89 91.14
CA LEU A 153 56.36 -50.87 90.84
C LEU A 153 55.97 -50.06 89.60
N LEU A 154 56.40 -48.80 89.54
CA LEU A 154 56.23 -47.93 88.37
C LEU A 154 57.60 -47.68 87.71
N GLN A 155 57.69 -47.93 86.41
CA GLN A 155 58.86 -47.64 85.59
C GLN A 155 58.54 -46.52 84.61
N GLY A 156 59.40 -45.50 84.53
CA GLY A 156 59.35 -44.50 83.46
C GLY A 156 59.99 -45.04 82.17
N LEU A 157 59.27 -44.95 81.05
CA LEU A 157 59.76 -45.40 79.74
C LEU A 157 60.22 -44.23 78.83
N GLY A 158 60.07 -42.99 79.29
CA GLY A 158 60.37 -41.77 78.53
C GLY A 158 59.18 -41.26 77.70
N GLN A 159 59.24 -40.00 77.27
CA GLN A 159 58.22 -39.34 76.43
C GLN A 159 56.77 -39.51 76.94
N GLY A 160 56.53 -39.30 78.24
CA GLY A 160 55.19 -39.41 78.86
C GLY A 160 54.67 -40.83 79.07
N LYS A 161 55.40 -41.87 78.62
CA LYS A 161 55.02 -43.27 78.78
C LYS A 161 55.56 -43.86 80.08
N LEU A 162 54.72 -44.65 80.75
CA LEU A 162 55.01 -45.36 81.99
C LEU A 162 54.72 -46.85 81.81
N ALA A 163 55.27 -47.70 82.68
CA ALA A 163 54.89 -49.09 82.81
C ALA A 163 54.66 -49.47 84.27
N LEU A 164 53.56 -50.17 84.53
CA LEU A 164 53.29 -50.85 85.79
C LEU A 164 53.90 -52.25 85.74
N LEU A 165 54.73 -52.55 86.74
CA LEU A 165 55.36 -53.85 86.94
C LEU A 165 54.68 -54.55 88.11
N MET A 166 54.04 -55.68 87.84
CA MET A 166 53.32 -56.51 88.82
C MET A 166 54.04 -57.85 88.95
N PRO A 167 54.56 -58.25 90.13
CA PRO A 167 55.37 -59.46 90.28
C PRO A 167 54.56 -60.77 90.34
N GLU A 168 53.26 -60.68 90.60
CA GLU A 168 52.37 -61.82 90.83
C GLU A 168 51.15 -61.76 89.90
N ALA A 169 50.46 -62.90 89.73
CA ALA A 169 49.18 -62.96 89.02
C ALA A 169 48.02 -62.68 89.99
N GLY A 170 47.03 -61.91 89.56
CA GLY A 170 45.91 -61.49 90.41
C GLY A 170 45.42 -60.06 90.13
N GLU A 171 44.45 -59.60 90.93
CA GLU A 171 43.91 -58.25 90.85
C GLU A 171 44.72 -57.26 91.72
N HIS A 172 45.14 -56.16 91.12
CA HIS A 172 45.86 -55.06 91.76
C HIS A 172 45.10 -53.74 91.60
N VAL A 173 45.01 -52.95 92.66
CA VAL A 173 44.39 -51.61 92.63
C VAL A 173 45.47 -50.55 92.77
N VAL A 174 45.64 -49.74 91.73
CA VAL A 174 46.66 -48.68 91.67
C VAL A 174 45.97 -47.32 91.54
N GLN A 175 46.39 -46.37 92.37
CA GLN A 175 45.92 -44.99 92.38
C GLN A 175 47.01 -44.04 91.91
N PHE A 176 46.64 -43.07 91.07
CA PHE A 176 47.50 -42.02 90.54
C PHE A 176 46.90 -40.65 90.85
N GLU A 177 47.74 -39.71 91.28
CA GLU A 177 47.42 -38.28 91.31
C GLU A 177 48.02 -37.66 90.03
N VAL A 178 47.18 -37.14 89.14
CA VAL A 178 47.54 -36.65 87.80
C VAL A 178 47.08 -35.20 87.63
N VAL A 179 47.85 -34.37 86.92
CA VAL A 179 47.50 -32.95 86.65
C VAL A 179 47.64 -32.64 85.16
N THR A 180 46.61 -32.03 84.57
CA THR A 180 46.62 -31.51 83.20
C THR A 180 46.27 -30.02 83.16
N LYS A 181 46.64 -29.32 82.08
CA LYS A 181 46.41 -27.88 81.90
C LYS A 181 45.03 -27.60 81.29
N VAL A 182 44.40 -26.50 81.69
CA VAL A 182 43.20 -25.95 81.05
C VAL A 182 43.63 -24.96 79.96
N SER A 183 43.04 -25.07 78.78
CA SER A 183 43.16 -24.08 77.70
C SER A 183 41.88 -23.26 77.60
N VAL A 184 42.02 -21.96 77.34
CA VAL A 184 40.90 -21.01 77.20
C VAL A 184 40.75 -20.63 75.73
N SER A 185 39.53 -20.70 75.22
CA SER A 185 39.18 -20.36 73.84
C SER A 185 37.87 -19.56 73.78
N PRO A 186 37.52 -18.91 72.65
CA PRO A 186 36.26 -18.17 72.51
C PRO A 186 35.00 -19.02 72.77
N ASP A 187 35.10 -20.34 72.55
CA ASP A 187 34.00 -21.31 72.68
C ASP A 187 33.92 -21.96 74.08
N GLY A 188 34.77 -21.55 75.03
CA GLY A 188 34.81 -22.09 76.39
C GLY A 188 36.21 -22.41 76.91
N ARG A 189 36.25 -22.98 78.13
CA ARG A 189 37.45 -23.58 78.71
C ARG A 189 37.45 -25.08 78.40
N ARG A 190 38.62 -25.64 78.09
CA ARG A 190 38.74 -27.06 77.75
C ARG A 190 40.05 -27.68 78.23
N PHE A 191 40.01 -28.97 78.55
CA PHE A 191 41.21 -29.80 78.73
C PHE A 191 41.12 -31.07 77.87
N GLU A 192 42.29 -31.62 77.56
CA GLU A 192 42.47 -32.83 76.77
C GLU A 192 43.45 -33.74 77.53
N MET A 193 43.19 -35.05 77.57
CA MET A 193 44.04 -36.01 78.26
C MET A 193 43.93 -37.40 77.61
N GLN A 194 45.04 -38.14 77.59
CA GLN A 194 45.03 -39.55 77.21
C GLN A 194 44.59 -40.40 78.40
N LEU A 195 43.74 -41.40 78.16
CA LEU A 195 43.27 -42.34 79.17
C LEU A 195 43.89 -43.73 78.93
N PRO A 196 44.38 -44.42 79.97
CA PRO A 196 44.71 -45.84 79.88
C PRO A 196 43.51 -46.68 79.39
N ASN A 197 43.77 -47.55 78.41
CA ASN A 197 42.74 -48.37 77.78
C ASN A 197 42.19 -49.42 78.79
N ALA A 198 40.94 -49.24 79.19
CA ALA A 198 40.25 -50.03 80.21
C ALA A 198 38.89 -50.53 79.72
N GLY A 199 38.46 -51.69 80.23
CA GLY A 199 37.16 -52.27 79.89
C GLY A 199 35.95 -51.47 80.38
N ILE A 200 36.09 -50.76 81.50
CA ILE A 200 35.08 -49.87 82.07
C ILE A 200 35.76 -48.58 82.52
N SER A 201 35.35 -47.41 82.00
CA SER A 201 35.84 -46.10 82.43
C SER A 201 34.71 -45.20 82.90
N SER A 202 34.89 -44.52 84.05
CA SER A 202 33.92 -43.53 84.57
C SER A 202 34.62 -42.27 85.08
N LEU A 203 34.02 -41.12 84.82
CA LEU A 203 34.51 -39.79 85.15
C LEU A 203 33.51 -39.07 86.08
N GLU A 204 34.01 -38.52 87.18
CA GLU A 204 33.30 -37.53 87.99
C GLU A 204 34.08 -36.21 87.92
N LEU A 205 33.44 -35.14 87.45
CA LEU A 205 34.09 -33.83 87.27
C LEU A 205 33.39 -32.75 88.11
N THR A 206 34.18 -32.02 88.90
CA THR A 206 33.75 -30.84 89.67
C THR A 206 34.37 -29.56 89.10
N ILE A 207 33.52 -28.62 88.67
CA ILE A 207 33.89 -27.31 88.15
C ILE A 207 33.49 -26.24 89.19
N PRO A 208 34.37 -25.33 89.62
CA PRO A 208 34.09 -24.34 90.67
C PRO A 208 33.29 -23.12 90.18
N GLU A 209 32.43 -23.32 89.17
CA GLU A 209 31.54 -22.32 88.59
C GLU A 209 30.15 -22.96 88.39
N ALA A 210 29.08 -22.20 88.66
CA ALA A 210 27.70 -22.66 88.53
C ALA A 210 27.22 -22.61 87.07
N ASP A 211 26.15 -23.35 86.77
CA ASP A 211 25.41 -23.34 85.50
C ASP A 211 26.29 -23.47 84.24
N GLN A 212 27.35 -24.27 84.33
CA GLN A 212 28.20 -24.60 83.19
C GLN A 212 27.54 -25.69 82.34
N VAL A 213 27.52 -25.49 81.03
CA VAL A 213 27.26 -26.55 80.06
C VAL A 213 28.59 -27.26 79.84
N VAL A 214 28.60 -28.59 79.96
CA VAL A 214 29.79 -29.42 79.75
C VAL A 214 29.55 -30.35 78.57
N GLU A 215 30.51 -30.39 77.66
CA GLU A 215 30.52 -31.24 76.47
C GLU A 215 31.72 -32.18 76.54
N LEU A 216 31.49 -33.45 76.20
CA LEU A 216 32.53 -34.48 76.16
C LEU A 216 32.74 -34.95 74.72
N ALA A 217 33.99 -35.15 74.33
CA ALA A 217 34.36 -35.82 73.09
C ALA A 217 35.35 -36.97 73.40
N PRO A 218 35.04 -38.23 73.02
CA PRO A 218 33.79 -38.68 72.40
C PRO A 218 32.56 -38.48 73.31
N ALA A 219 31.38 -38.34 72.70
CA ALA A 219 30.15 -38.06 73.42
C ALA A 219 29.73 -39.23 74.32
N ALA A 220 29.52 -38.94 75.60
CA ALA A 220 29.12 -39.90 76.62
C ALA A 220 27.83 -39.44 77.32
N ALA A 221 27.09 -40.36 77.93
CA ALA A 221 25.93 -40.04 78.73
C ALA A 221 26.36 -39.23 79.98
N LEU A 222 25.78 -38.04 80.13
CA LEU A 222 26.09 -37.09 81.21
C LEU A 222 24.96 -37.08 82.24
N GLU A 223 25.29 -37.41 83.49
CA GLU A 223 24.42 -37.28 84.64
C GLU A 223 24.85 -36.08 85.50
N LEU A 224 23.93 -35.18 85.81
CA LEU A 224 24.17 -34.06 86.73
C LEU A 224 24.07 -34.55 88.16
N LEU A 225 25.16 -34.47 88.92
CA LEU A 225 25.18 -34.90 90.32
C LEU A 225 24.57 -33.80 91.21
N PRO A 226 23.72 -34.16 92.20
CA PRO A 226 23.10 -33.18 93.09
C PRO A 226 24.14 -32.46 93.94
N THR A 227 24.24 -31.15 93.79
CA THR A 227 25.03 -30.26 94.65
C THR A 227 24.20 -29.70 95.81
N ALA A 228 24.87 -29.34 96.91
CA ALA A 228 24.20 -28.76 98.07
C ALA A 228 23.49 -27.42 97.71
N PRO A 229 22.33 -27.11 98.31
CA PRO A 229 21.62 -25.86 98.04
C PRO A 229 22.52 -24.64 98.29
N GLY A 230 22.66 -23.78 97.28
CA GLY A 230 23.53 -22.60 97.33
C GLY A 230 25.00 -22.84 96.95
N SER A 231 25.37 -24.06 96.55
CA SER A 231 26.70 -24.34 95.97
C SER A 231 26.91 -23.58 94.66
N LYS A 232 28.13 -23.06 94.45
CA LYS A 232 28.57 -22.45 93.19
C LYS A 232 29.37 -23.42 92.30
N GLU A 233 29.28 -24.72 92.55
CA GLU A 233 29.97 -25.76 91.78
C GLU A 233 29.01 -26.48 90.83
N THR A 234 29.46 -26.76 89.60
CA THR A 234 28.81 -27.72 88.70
C THR A 234 29.48 -29.07 88.88
N ARG A 235 28.70 -30.13 89.16
CA ARG A 235 29.19 -31.52 89.27
C ARG A 235 28.49 -32.42 88.28
N ILE A 236 29.27 -33.20 87.55
CA ILE A 236 28.77 -34.17 86.58
C ILE A 236 29.44 -35.53 86.78
N ARG A 237 28.73 -36.57 86.35
CA ARG A 237 29.25 -37.92 86.13
C ARG A 237 29.05 -38.31 84.68
N ALA A 238 30.02 -39.02 84.11
CA ALA A 238 29.91 -39.64 82.79
C ALA A 238 30.56 -41.02 82.79
N ASP A 239 29.87 -42.01 82.23
CA ASP A 239 30.46 -43.32 81.97
C ASP A 239 31.00 -43.31 80.53
N LEU A 240 32.35 -43.38 80.40
CA LEU A 240 33.07 -43.12 79.15
C LEU A 240 33.28 -44.37 78.28
N GLY A 241 33.13 -45.58 78.84
CA GLY A 241 33.41 -46.83 78.12
C GLY A 241 34.91 -47.02 77.83
N THR A 242 35.24 -47.53 76.64
CA THR A 242 36.64 -47.72 76.20
C THR A 242 37.06 -46.55 75.30
N VAL A 243 37.76 -45.59 75.88
CA VAL A 243 38.17 -44.33 75.24
C VAL A 243 39.63 -44.06 75.55
N GLU A 244 40.44 -43.83 74.52
CA GLU A 244 41.88 -43.57 74.69
C GLU A 244 42.22 -42.08 74.82
N GLN A 245 41.35 -41.18 74.37
CA GLN A 245 41.50 -39.73 74.49
C GLN A 245 40.18 -39.10 74.92
N LEU A 246 40.23 -38.32 76.00
CA LEU A 246 39.11 -37.55 76.50
C LEU A 246 39.37 -36.06 76.30
N LYS A 247 38.43 -35.39 75.65
CA LYS A 247 38.33 -33.94 75.57
C LYS A 247 37.09 -33.47 76.30
N VAL A 248 37.27 -32.50 77.20
CA VAL A 248 36.19 -31.88 77.97
C VAL A 248 36.18 -30.40 77.65
N ASN A 249 35.05 -29.88 77.15
CA ASN A 249 34.79 -28.46 76.95
C ASN A 249 33.70 -28.00 77.94
N TRP A 250 33.81 -26.81 78.50
CA TRP A 250 32.71 -26.20 79.24
C TRP A 250 32.65 -24.69 79.06
N HIS A 251 31.41 -24.18 79.06
CA HIS A 251 31.13 -22.75 78.97
C HIS A 251 29.89 -22.39 79.80
N PRO A 252 29.72 -21.11 80.18
CA PRO A 252 28.49 -20.65 80.83
C PRO A 252 27.28 -20.89 79.94
N ARG A 253 26.14 -21.28 80.54
CA ARG A 253 24.87 -21.45 79.81
C ARG A 253 24.34 -20.15 79.19
N VAL A 254 24.80 -18.99 79.67
CA VAL A 254 24.46 -17.66 79.12
C VAL A 254 25.75 -16.98 78.65
N GLY A 255 25.93 -16.88 77.34
CA GLY A 255 27.15 -16.31 76.74
C GLY A 255 27.20 -14.79 76.88
N SER A 256 28.00 -14.28 77.82
CA SER A 256 28.26 -12.85 78.00
C SER A 256 29.23 -12.31 76.94
N ARG A 257 28.76 -12.17 75.70
CA ARG A 257 29.40 -11.24 74.75
C ARG A 257 29.08 -9.81 75.20
N PRO A 258 30.05 -8.88 75.24
CA PRO A 258 29.77 -7.49 75.57
C PRO A 258 28.85 -6.90 74.49
N ASP A 259 27.71 -6.34 74.90
CA ASP A 259 26.80 -5.64 74.00
C ASP A 259 27.54 -4.41 73.45
N MET A 260 27.89 -4.44 72.17
CA MET A 260 28.47 -3.30 71.47
C MET A 260 27.35 -2.51 70.82
N GLU A 261 27.40 -1.18 71.00
CA GLU A 261 26.51 -0.24 70.30
C GLU A 261 26.54 -0.48 68.79
N LEU A 262 25.36 -0.62 68.20
CA LEU A 262 25.16 -0.91 66.79
C LEU A 262 25.59 0.29 65.95
N LEU A 263 26.54 0.08 65.04
CA LEU A 263 26.88 1.05 64.01
C LEU A 263 26.54 0.46 62.64
N ALA A 264 25.68 1.16 61.91
CA ALA A 264 25.32 0.83 60.53
C ALA A 264 25.42 2.09 59.65
N SER A 265 25.61 1.87 58.34
CA SER A 265 25.44 2.87 57.29
C SER A 265 24.31 2.43 56.38
N VAL A 266 23.53 3.35 55.81
CA VAL A 266 22.45 3.05 54.88
C VAL A 266 22.72 3.63 53.49
N THR A 267 22.52 2.80 52.47
CA THR A 267 22.32 3.24 51.09
C THR A 267 20.83 3.21 50.78
N ASN A 268 20.23 4.37 50.54
CA ASN A 268 18.80 4.50 50.25
C ASN A 268 18.59 4.79 48.76
N LEU A 269 17.88 3.88 48.08
CA LEU A 269 17.52 4.02 46.66
C LEU A 269 16.01 4.24 46.58
N THR A 270 15.59 5.47 46.30
CA THR A 270 14.17 5.85 46.23
C THR A 270 13.75 6.08 44.78
N SER A 271 12.59 5.54 44.41
CA SER A 271 11.89 5.84 43.15
C SER A 271 10.53 6.45 43.47
N VAL A 272 10.24 7.60 42.84
CA VAL A 272 8.99 8.34 43.01
C VAL A 272 8.32 8.49 41.67
N GLN A 273 7.10 7.98 41.58
CA GLN A 273 6.28 7.97 40.37
C GLN A 273 5.02 8.83 40.64
N VAL A 274 4.77 9.82 39.78
CA VAL A 274 3.60 10.70 39.86
C VAL A 274 2.68 10.41 38.67
N GLN A 275 1.57 9.71 38.90
CA GLN A 275 0.65 9.26 37.87
C GLN A 275 -0.77 9.13 38.44
N ASP A 276 -1.82 9.28 37.63
CA ASP A 276 -3.22 9.01 37.99
C ASP A 276 -3.72 9.79 39.25
N GLY A 277 -3.12 10.95 39.52
CA GLY A 277 -3.42 11.77 40.70
C GLY A 277 -2.78 11.28 42.02
N LEU A 278 -1.94 10.26 41.96
CA LEU A 278 -1.21 9.69 43.09
C LEU A 278 0.31 9.88 42.95
N ILE A 279 1.00 9.85 44.09
CA ILE A 279 2.45 9.81 44.23
C ILE A 279 2.79 8.46 44.87
N HIS A 280 3.34 7.55 44.08
CA HIS A 280 3.86 6.27 44.58
C HIS A 280 5.36 6.42 44.88
N THR A 281 5.76 6.10 46.10
CA THR A 281 7.17 6.14 46.53
C THR A 281 7.61 4.76 46.98
N HIS A 282 8.58 4.20 46.28
CA HIS A 282 9.28 2.96 46.62
C HIS A 282 10.69 3.29 47.11
N ALA A 283 11.02 2.99 48.36
CA ALA A 283 12.36 3.18 48.91
C ALA A 283 12.99 1.83 49.29
N GLN A 284 14.20 1.58 48.77
CA GLN A 284 15.03 0.43 49.09
C GLN A 284 16.19 0.87 49.96
N LEU A 285 16.11 0.59 51.26
CA LEU A 285 17.11 0.94 52.26
C LEU A 285 18.02 -0.27 52.54
N LYS A 286 19.25 -0.23 52.02
CA LYS A 286 20.29 -1.24 52.28
C LYS A 286 21.13 -0.81 53.48
N TYR A 287 20.98 -1.53 54.59
CA TYR A 287 21.77 -1.39 55.81
C TYR A 287 23.06 -2.20 55.71
N ASP A 288 24.20 -1.53 55.69
CA ASP A 288 25.52 -2.14 55.82
C ASP A 288 25.97 -2.04 57.29
N ILE A 289 26.00 -3.18 57.98
CA ILE A 289 26.33 -3.28 59.42
C ILE A 289 27.85 -3.19 59.60
N LEU A 290 28.31 -2.17 60.31
CA LEU A 290 29.73 -1.89 60.54
C LEU A 290 30.23 -2.47 61.86
N ARG A 291 29.37 -2.53 62.89
CA ARG A 291 29.67 -3.03 64.23
C ARG A 291 28.39 -3.39 64.98
N GLY A 292 28.45 -4.41 65.84
CA GLY A 292 27.29 -4.90 66.60
C GLY A 292 26.43 -5.89 65.80
N GLN A 293 25.18 -6.10 66.22
CA GLN A 293 24.22 -6.92 65.50
C GLN A 293 22.87 -6.20 65.42
N LEU A 294 22.29 -6.13 64.22
CA LEU A 294 21.00 -5.51 63.96
C LEU A 294 19.88 -6.45 64.45
N ALA A 295 19.08 -5.99 65.42
CA ALA A 295 17.93 -6.72 65.96
C ALA A 295 16.60 -6.06 65.58
N SER A 296 16.58 -4.72 65.55
CA SER A 296 15.47 -3.91 65.12
C SER A 296 15.98 -2.63 64.45
N LEU A 297 15.12 -1.99 63.65
CA LEU A 297 15.40 -0.73 62.96
C LEU A 297 14.17 0.16 62.95
N ARG A 298 14.39 1.47 62.80
CA ARG A 298 13.35 2.50 62.73
C ARG A 298 13.49 3.26 61.40
N ILE A 299 12.40 3.43 60.67
CA ILE A 299 12.35 4.17 59.40
C ILE A 299 11.33 5.30 59.57
N ALA A 300 11.74 6.53 59.27
CA ALA A 300 10.85 7.69 59.22
C ALA A 300 10.14 7.76 57.86
N VAL A 301 8.84 8.03 57.90
CA VAL A 301 7.95 8.23 56.75
C VAL A 301 7.08 9.47 57.04
N PRO A 302 6.80 10.36 56.07
CA PRO A 302 5.99 11.55 56.31
C PRO A 302 4.55 11.21 56.72
N ALA A 303 3.89 12.05 57.54
CA ALA A 303 2.58 11.71 58.07
C ALA A 303 1.43 11.67 57.04
N ASP A 304 1.61 12.28 55.87
CA ASP A 304 0.70 12.27 54.72
C ASP A 304 0.90 11.07 53.78
N HIS A 305 1.99 10.31 53.95
CA HIS A 305 2.21 9.06 53.22
C HIS A 305 1.43 7.91 53.87
N ARG A 306 0.67 7.16 53.07
CA ARG A 306 0.07 5.90 53.47
C ARG A 306 1.05 4.77 53.17
N VAL A 307 1.52 4.08 54.21
CA VAL A 307 2.36 2.88 54.06
C VAL A 307 1.50 1.74 53.51
N LEU A 308 1.92 1.15 52.40
CA LEU A 308 1.27 0.02 51.73
C LEU A 308 1.86 -1.31 52.19
N ASP A 309 3.19 -1.43 52.15
CA ASP A 309 3.91 -2.67 52.48
C ASP A 309 5.36 -2.38 52.91
N VAL A 310 5.91 -3.29 53.73
CA VAL A 310 7.28 -3.28 54.23
C VAL A 310 7.87 -4.68 54.08
N THR A 311 8.73 -4.86 53.09
CA THR A 311 9.39 -6.14 52.80
C THR A 311 10.87 -6.10 53.12
N SER A 312 11.50 -7.28 53.23
CA SER A 312 12.88 -7.43 53.66
C SER A 312 13.50 -8.70 53.08
N ASP A 313 14.80 -8.66 52.77
CA ASP A 313 15.57 -9.84 52.37
C ASP A 313 15.86 -10.78 53.57
N VAL A 314 15.94 -10.23 54.79
CA VAL A 314 15.98 -11.00 56.04
C VAL A 314 14.57 -11.20 56.60
N ARG A 315 14.32 -12.37 57.22
CA ARG A 315 13.03 -12.68 57.87
C ARG A 315 12.67 -11.68 58.96
N LEU A 316 11.56 -10.98 58.74
CA LEU A 316 10.92 -10.12 59.74
C LEU A 316 10.19 -10.97 60.79
N ARG A 317 10.12 -10.46 62.02
CA ARG A 317 9.24 -10.98 63.08
C ARG A 317 7.90 -10.27 63.04
N GLU A 318 7.95 -8.94 63.09
CA GLU A 318 6.81 -8.02 62.96
C GLU A 318 7.33 -6.64 62.54
N TRP A 319 6.43 -5.81 61.99
CA TRP A 319 6.65 -4.38 61.88
C TRP A 319 5.43 -3.64 62.42
N LYS A 320 5.64 -2.47 63.01
CA LYS A 320 4.61 -1.64 63.64
C LYS A 320 4.76 -0.19 63.21
N LEU A 321 3.63 0.42 62.87
CA LEU A 321 3.54 1.84 62.55
C LEU A 321 3.19 2.62 63.82
N SER A 322 3.94 3.69 64.10
CA SER A 322 3.73 4.59 65.23
C SER A 322 3.78 6.03 64.73
N LYS A 323 2.93 6.93 65.24
CA LYS A 323 2.94 8.34 64.84
C LYS A 323 3.68 9.18 65.90
N GLU A 324 4.77 9.83 65.50
CA GLU A 324 5.59 10.71 66.34
C GLU A 324 5.59 12.11 65.74
N GLY A 325 4.64 12.96 66.19
CA GLY A 325 4.43 14.29 65.63
C GLY A 325 3.93 14.28 64.18
N GLU A 326 4.61 15.04 63.32
CA GLU A 326 4.30 15.18 61.89
C GLU A 326 4.97 14.10 61.00
N GLN A 327 5.46 13.02 61.60
CA GLN A 327 5.99 11.85 60.89
C GLN A 327 5.48 10.54 61.51
N GLN A 328 5.51 9.49 60.71
CA GLN A 328 5.24 8.12 61.11
C GLN A 328 6.57 7.36 61.17
N ILE A 329 6.75 6.54 62.20
CA ILE A 329 7.93 5.68 62.34
C ILE A 329 7.48 4.23 62.21
N ILE A 330 8.04 3.56 61.20
CA ILE A 330 7.98 2.12 61.03
C ILE A 330 9.07 1.51 61.90
N SER A 331 8.66 0.84 62.97
CA SER A 331 9.56 0.04 63.81
C SER A 331 9.51 -1.40 63.33
N VAL A 332 10.64 -1.94 62.87
CA VAL A 332 10.75 -3.28 62.29
C VAL A 332 11.59 -4.16 63.23
N GLU A 333 11.04 -5.29 63.68
CA GLU A 333 11.76 -6.32 64.42
C GLU A 333 12.19 -7.46 63.49
N LEU A 334 13.47 -7.85 63.55
CA LEU A 334 14.00 -8.99 62.80
C LEU A 334 13.82 -10.29 63.60
N LEU A 335 13.60 -11.41 62.90
CA LEU A 335 13.41 -12.72 63.55
C LEU A 335 14.66 -13.24 64.28
N GLY A 336 15.84 -12.75 63.90
CA GLY A 336 17.10 -13.02 64.56
C GLY A 336 18.05 -11.84 64.43
N ARG A 337 19.06 -11.77 65.32
CA ARG A 337 20.11 -10.75 65.26
C ARG A 337 21.00 -10.98 64.03
N VAL A 338 21.21 -9.93 63.22
CA VAL A 338 21.94 -10.00 61.93
C VAL A 338 23.26 -9.24 62.04
N ASP A 339 24.33 -9.78 61.44
CA ASP A 339 25.66 -9.15 61.32
C ASP A 339 26.10 -8.92 59.85
N LYS A 340 25.26 -9.32 58.90
CA LYS A 340 25.43 -9.11 57.44
C LYS A 340 24.55 -7.96 56.94
N PRO A 341 24.84 -7.38 55.77
CA PRO A 341 23.97 -6.38 55.18
C PRO A 341 22.53 -6.89 54.99
N ALA A 342 21.56 -6.02 55.24
CA ALA A 342 20.12 -6.31 55.14
C ALA A 342 19.42 -5.20 54.35
N THR A 343 18.43 -5.56 53.55
CA THR A 343 17.72 -4.66 52.63
C THR A 343 16.24 -4.62 52.96
N ILE A 344 15.76 -3.46 53.38
CA ILE A 344 14.34 -3.20 53.66
C ILE A 344 13.77 -2.41 52.48
N GLN A 345 12.60 -2.80 51.98
CA GLN A 345 11.84 -2.02 51.00
C GLN A 345 10.55 -1.52 51.63
N VAL A 346 10.24 -0.24 51.41
CA VAL A 346 9.02 0.42 51.89
C VAL A 346 8.27 0.99 50.71
N HIS A 347 7.00 0.64 50.59
CA HIS A 347 6.08 1.15 49.57
C HIS A 347 5.09 2.11 50.22
N THR A 348 4.95 3.33 49.69
CA THR A 348 3.93 4.29 50.14
C THR A 348 3.19 4.93 48.97
N GLU A 349 1.96 5.35 49.23
CA GLU A 349 1.14 6.18 48.33
C GLU A 349 0.65 7.45 49.05
N ARG A 350 0.41 8.52 48.29
CA ARG A 350 -0.39 9.69 48.71
C ARG A 350 -1.00 10.37 47.48
N SER A 351 -1.99 11.24 47.68
CA SER A 351 -2.53 12.07 46.61
C SER A 351 -1.57 13.19 46.20
N VAL A 352 -1.61 13.60 44.94
CA VAL A 352 -0.86 14.77 44.43
C VAL A 352 -1.48 16.07 44.97
N PRO A 353 -0.74 16.92 45.72
CA PRO A 353 -1.24 18.22 46.15
C PRO A 353 -1.41 19.20 44.98
N ALA A 354 -2.32 20.17 45.13
CA ALA A 354 -2.51 21.25 44.14
C ALA A 354 -1.42 22.34 44.21
N GLU A 355 -0.76 22.46 45.36
CA GLU A 355 0.39 23.33 45.59
C GLU A 355 1.71 22.55 45.40
N ASN A 356 2.84 23.21 45.62
CA ASN A 356 4.14 22.56 45.60
C ASN A 356 4.25 21.51 46.72
N PHE A 357 5.04 20.46 46.52
CA PHE A 357 5.23 19.39 47.50
C PHE A 357 6.66 18.90 47.57
N PHE A 358 7.12 18.62 48.80
CA PHE A 358 8.41 17.96 49.02
C PHE A 358 8.32 16.48 48.72
N VAL A 359 9.40 15.91 48.18
CA VAL A 359 9.45 14.51 47.73
C VAL A 359 10.41 13.64 48.52
N ALA A 360 11.53 14.20 48.96
CA ALA A 360 12.48 13.54 49.84
C ALA A 360 13.36 14.57 50.57
N GLY A 361 14.08 14.11 51.59
CA GLY A 361 14.99 14.90 52.41
C GLY A 361 14.51 15.09 53.85
N ILE A 362 15.39 15.59 54.71
CA ILE A 362 15.11 15.97 56.10
C ILE A 362 15.34 17.47 56.25
N VAL A 363 14.33 18.18 56.77
CA VAL A 363 14.34 19.63 56.99
C VAL A 363 13.81 19.89 58.40
N ASP A 364 14.51 20.71 59.20
CA ASP A 364 14.12 21.04 60.59
C ASP A 364 13.80 19.81 61.46
N GLN A 365 14.57 18.73 61.30
CA GLN A 365 14.38 17.40 61.92
C GLN A 365 13.09 16.66 61.52
N GLN A 366 12.32 17.16 60.54
CA GLN A 366 11.15 16.51 59.98
C GLN A 366 11.50 15.77 58.68
N SER A 367 11.14 14.48 58.60
CA SER A 367 11.28 13.69 57.37
C SER A 367 10.25 14.13 56.31
N ARG A 368 10.74 14.54 55.13
CA ARG A 368 9.93 14.84 53.93
C ARG A 368 9.94 13.70 52.90
N GLY A 369 10.65 12.61 53.20
CA GLY A 369 10.65 11.36 52.44
C GLY A 369 10.83 10.15 53.36
N ILE A 370 11.20 9.01 52.79
CA ILE A 370 11.49 7.78 53.52
C ILE A 370 12.98 7.74 53.88
N HIS A 371 13.30 7.79 55.17
CA HIS A 371 14.69 7.89 55.68
C HIS A 371 14.93 6.93 56.86
N ALA A 372 16.18 6.47 57.02
CA ALA A 372 16.56 5.55 58.09
C ALA A 372 16.92 6.31 59.38
N LEU A 373 16.39 5.88 60.52
CA LEU A 373 16.67 6.47 61.83
C LEU A 373 17.71 5.65 62.59
N SER A 374 18.45 6.32 63.49
CA SER A 374 19.50 5.71 64.33
C SER A 374 20.65 5.06 63.53
N VAL A 375 21.03 5.68 62.40
CA VAL A 375 22.11 5.21 61.51
C VAL A 375 23.26 6.23 61.52
N LEU A 376 24.52 5.77 61.43
CA LEU A 376 25.70 6.65 61.44
C LEU A 376 25.78 7.54 60.20
N ARG A 377 25.27 7.04 59.06
CA ARG A 377 25.23 7.75 57.78
C ARG A 377 24.12 7.21 56.90
N GLU A 378 23.38 8.10 56.25
CA GLU A 378 22.56 7.78 55.08
C GLU A 378 23.12 8.49 53.85
N SER A 379 23.17 7.78 52.71
CA SER A 379 23.44 8.36 51.39
C SER A 379 22.61 7.61 50.35
N GLY A 380 22.36 8.20 49.19
CA GLY A 380 21.34 7.63 48.32
C GLY A 380 21.21 8.21 46.94
N GLN A 381 20.26 7.64 46.20
CA GLN A 381 19.84 8.08 44.89
C GLN A 381 18.31 8.16 44.84
N LEU A 382 17.81 9.11 44.07
CA LEU A 382 16.39 9.38 43.88
C LEU A 382 16.08 9.42 42.39
N ALA A 383 15.13 8.60 41.95
CA ALA A 383 14.54 8.68 40.61
C ALA A 383 13.17 9.36 40.70
N LEU A 384 12.94 10.38 39.86
CA LEU A 384 11.64 11.04 39.69
C LEU A 384 11.07 10.66 38.32
N HIS A 385 9.89 10.06 38.30
CA HIS A 385 9.17 9.72 37.08
C HIS A 385 7.81 10.40 37.06
N ALA A 386 7.50 11.06 35.94
CA ALA A 386 6.21 11.68 35.69
C ALA A 386 5.42 10.81 34.70
N GLY A 387 4.15 10.57 35.00
CA GLY A 387 3.21 9.96 34.07
C GLY A 387 2.97 10.83 32.84
N PRO A 388 2.45 10.27 31.74
CA PRO A 388 2.36 10.96 30.44
C PRO A 388 1.45 12.21 30.46
N ASP A 389 0.54 12.32 31.42
CA ASP A 389 -0.40 13.43 31.58
C ASP A 389 -0.01 14.43 32.69
N VAL A 390 1.15 14.26 33.31
CA VAL A 390 1.68 15.16 34.35
C VAL A 390 3.06 15.69 33.95
N ASN A 391 3.24 17.01 34.02
CA ASN A 391 4.55 17.65 33.93
C ASN A 391 5.04 17.99 35.35
N LEU A 392 6.25 17.57 35.70
CA LEU A 392 6.88 17.87 36.98
C LEU A 392 7.93 18.98 36.81
N THR A 393 7.68 20.16 37.41
CA THR A 393 8.69 21.21 37.55
C THR A 393 9.39 21.10 38.90
N VAL A 394 10.72 21.24 38.90
CA VAL A 394 11.52 21.36 40.13
C VAL A 394 11.53 22.83 40.54
N GLU A 395 10.92 23.15 41.68
CA GLU A 395 10.81 24.52 42.19
C GLU A 395 11.98 24.84 43.15
N LEU A 396 12.41 23.85 43.95
CA LEU A 396 13.57 23.97 44.84
C LEU A 396 14.44 22.71 44.80
N GLN A 397 15.76 22.89 44.73
CA GLN A 397 16.77 21.82 44.83
C GLN A 397 17.96 22.30 45.69
N ARG A 398 18.18 21.67 46.85
CA ARG A 398 19.32 21.92 47.75
C ARG A 398 19.91 20.58 48.19
N GLY A 399 21.24 20.45 48.30
CA GLY A 399 21.90 19.22 48.77
C GLY A 399 21.93 18.04 47.78
N LEU A 400 21.28 18.15 46.61
CA LEU A 400 21.19 17.10 45.59
C LEU A 400 22.06 17.39 44.36
N GLN A 401 22.71 16.36 43.83
CA GLN A 401 23.41 16.38 42.54
C GLN A 401 22.63 15.59 41.49
N ARG A 402 22.34 16.20 40.33
CA ARG A 402 21.69 15.51 39.20
C ARG A 402 22.65 14.49 38.58
N THR A 403 22.14 13.30 38.26
CA THR A 403 22.89 12.20 37.63
C THR A 403 22.17 11.78 36.34
N ASP A 404 22.88 11.12 35.43
CA ASP A 404 22.30 10.51 34.24
C ASP A 404 21.73 9.10 34.52
N GLU A 405 21.02 8.52 33.55
CA GLU A 405 20.47 7.17 33.67
C GLU A 405 21.57 6.10 33.78
N ALA A 406 22.73 6.33 33.15
CA ALA A 406 23.87 5.40 33.22
C ALA A 406 24.50 5.37 34.62
N GLY A 407 24.50 6.49 35.36
CA GLY A 407 24.96 6.57 36.75
C GLY A 407 23.93 6.18 37.82
N ALA A 408 22.67 5.95 37.45
CA ALA A 408 21.60 5.53 38.36
C ALA A 408 21.70 4.03 38.74
N ALA A 409 21.28 3.66 39.95
CA ALA A 409 21.26 2.26 40.39
C ALA A 409 20.20 1.44 39.62
N PRO A 410 20.48 0.19 39.19
CA PRO A 410 19.57 -0.59 38.33
C PRO A 410 18.15 -0.78 38.88
N SER A 411 17.95 -0.85 40.20
CA SER A 411 16.63 -1.04 40.82
C SER A 411 15.71 0.17 40.74
N ILE A 412 16.22 1.37 40.43
CA ILE A 412 15.43 2.61 40.29
C ILE A 412 15.47 3.18 38.86
N ARG A 413 16.06 2.48 37.89
CA ARG A 413 16.06 2.94 36.49
C ARG A 413 14.66 2.81 35.90
N THR A 414 14.15 3.89 35.34
CA THR A 414 12.88 3.96 34.61
C THR A 414 13.05 4.90 33.41
N PRO A 415 12.69 4.50 32.18
CA PRO A 415 12.83 5.36 31.01
C PRO A 415 12.16 6.72 31.21
N GLY A 416 12.86 7.80 30.86
CA GLY A 416 12.37 9.18 31.00
C GLY A 416 12.35 9.74 32.44
N ALA A 417 12.79 8.98 33.44
CA ALA A 417 12.94 9.51 34.80
C ALA A 417 14.15 10.47 34.92
N THR A 418 14.07 11.42 35.86
CA THR A 418 15.20 12.28 36.24
C THR A 418 15.85 11.76 37.53
N TYR A 419 17.18 11.63 37.52
CA TYR A 419 17.93 11.03 38.62
C TYR A 419 18.72 12.06 39.41
N PHE A 420 18.75 11.87 40.74
CA PHE A 420 19.54 12.66 41.68
C PHE A 420 20.31 11.75 42.63
N ARG A 421 21.37 12.28 43.25
CA ARG A 421 22.21 11.64 44.25
C ARG A 421 22.44 12.59 45.43
N TYR A 422 22.43 12.05 46.64
CA TYR A 422 22.75 12.77 47.87
C TYR A 422 23.74 11.98 48.74
N PHE A 423 24.50 12.69 49.57
CA PHE A 423 25.55 12.14 50.43
C PHE A 423 25.28 12.32 51.95
N SER A 424 24.23 13.06 52.28
CA SER A 424 23.61 13.32 53.59
C SER A 424 22.10 13.38 53.38
N PRO A 425 21.23 12.91 54.32
CA PRO A 425 19.78 13.02 54.20
C PRO A 425 19.25 14.46 54.39
N GLU A 426 20.09 15.39 54.86
CA GLU A 426 19.78 16.83 54.95
C GLU A 426 19.83 17.50 53.56
N PHE A 427 18.74 17.35 52.80
CA PHE A 427 18.57 17.94 51.47
C PHE A 427 17.11 18.38 51.26
N GLU A 428 16.87 19.22 50.27
CA GLU A 428 15.52 19.69 49.92
C GLU A 428 15.25 19.46 48.43
N LEU A 429 14.10 18.84 48.14
CA LEU A 429 13.54 18.74 46.80
C LEU A 429 12.05 19.02 46.83
N GLU A 430 11.68 20.14 46.22
CA GLU A 430 10.30 20.60 46.09
C GLU A 430 9.89 20.56 44.62
N LEU A 431 8.79 19.87 44.34
CA LEU A 431 8.23 19.73 43.00
C LEU A 431 6.86 20.39 42.91
N ARG A 432 6.47 20.72 41.68
CA ARG A 432 5.11 21.07 41.32
C ARG A 432 4.64 20.21 40.16
N ALA A 433 3.49 19.58 40.33
CA ALA A 433 2.80 18.87 39.27
C ALA A 433 1.87 19.81 38.51
N ARG A 434 1.90 19.79 37.18
CA ARG A 434 0.92 20.46 36.32
C ARG A 434 0.33 19.45 35.32
N PRO A 435 -0.99 19.44 35.11
CA PRO A 435 -1.57 18.65 34.01
C PRO A 435 -0.96 19.05 32.67
N VAL A 436 -0.70 18.06 31.81
CA VAL A 436 -0.27 18.30 30.43
C VAL A 436 -1.49 18.70 29.60
N GLU A 437 -1.45 19.88 29.00
CA GLU A 437 -2.52 20.32 28.09
C GLU A 437 -2.50 19.47 26.78
N PRO A 438 -3.67 19.05 26.29
CA PRO A 438 -3.79 18.28 25.06
C PRO A 438 -3.40 19.16 23.86
N ARG A 439 -2.57 18.62 22.96
CA ARG A 439 -2.25 19.28 21.70
C ARG A 439 -3.15 18.73 20.61
N LEU A 440 -4.03 19.58 20.09
CA LEU A 440 -5.04 19.21 19.11
C LEU A 440 -4.66 19.75 17.72
N VAL A 441 -4.39 18.84 16.79
CA VAL A 441 -4.18 19.14 15.37
C VAL A 441 -5.39 18.63 14.59
N VAL A 442 -5.99 19.48 13.75
CA VAL A 442 -7.26 19.17 13.05
C VAL A 442 -7.11 19.36 11.55
N ASN A 443 -7.53 18.37 10.77
CA ASN A 443 -7.83 18.57 9.35
C ASN A 443 -9.36 18.67 9.21
N HIS A 444 -9.85 19.77 8.66
CA HIS A 444 -11.28 20.10 8.66
C HIS A 444 -11.77 20.36 7.23
N ASN A 445 -12.64 19.48 6.73
CA ASN A 445 -13.28 19.61 5.43
C ASN A 445 -14.77 19.98 5.61
N SER A 446 -15.14 21.20 5.26
CA SER A 446 -16.52 21.71 5.27
C SER A 446 -17.11 21.65 3.86
N GLN A 447 -18.04 20.72 3.62
CA GLN A 447 -18.83 20.68 2.40
C GLN A 447 -20.15 21.43 2.61
N LEU A 448 -20.40 22.43 1.77
CA LEU A 448 -21.55 23.33 1.85
C LEU A 448 -22.39 23.16 0.57
N ILE A 449 -23.64 22.73 0.71
CA ILE A 449 -24.52 22.36 -0.40
C ILE A 449 -25.76 23.25 -0.38
N PHE A 450 -25.83 24.19 -1.32
CA PHE A 450 -27.02 25.03 -1.52
C PHE A 450 -28.20 24.19 -2.03
N ARG A 451 -29.38 24.48 -1.49
CA ARG A 451 -30.72 24.06 -1.93
C ARG A 451 -31.57 25.31 -2.14
N ASP A 452 -32.82 25.14 -2.54
CA ASP A 452 -33.68 26.28 -2.88
C ASP A 452 -34.08 27.14 -1.66
N ASP A 453 -34.13 26.54 -0.46
CA ASP A 453 -34.59 27.11 0.81
C ASP A 453 -33.58 27.00 1.98
N GLN A 454 -32.50 26.24 1.82
CA GLN A 454 -31.52 25.96 2.86
C GLN A 454 -30.10 25.72 2.31
N LEU A 455 -29.11 25.96 3.16
CA LEU A 455 -27.71 25.60 2.95
C LEU A 455 -27.37 24.45 3.90
N ARG A 456 -27.10 23.26 3.35
CA ARG A 456 -26.64 22.11 4.14
C ARG A 456 -25.14 22.15 4.35
N LEU A 457 -24.70 21.79 5.55
CA LEU A 457 -23.31 21.66 5.95
C LEU A 457 -23.03 20.21 6.34
N ASN A 458 -22.07 19.59 5.66
CA ASN A 458 -21.43 18.35 6.10
C ASN A 458 -19.97 18.68 6.43
N ALA A 459 -19.63 18.73 7.72
CA ALA A 459 -18.27 18.97 8.18
C ALA A 459 -17.63 17.65 8.63
N SER A 460 -16.48 17.32 8.05
CA SER A 460 -15.63 16.19 8.47
C SER A 460 -14.37 16.75 9.13
N LEU A 461 -14.08 16.30 10.35
CA LEU A 461 -12.97 16.77 11.17
C LEU A 461 -12.16 15.57 11.64
N ASP A 462 -10.93 15.46 11.13
CA ASP A 462 -9.97 14.43 11.51
C ASP A 462 -9.00 15.04 12.53
N TYR A 463 -9.17 14.68 13.80
CA TYR A 463 -8.34 15.11 14.91
C TYR A 463 -7.15 14.17 15.11
N LEU A 464 -5.99 14.74 15.39
CA LEU A 464 -4.85 14.08 16.01
C LEU A 464 -4.64 14.69 17.40
N VAL A 465 -4.90 13.89 18.44
CA VAL A 465 -4.76 14.26 19.85
C VAL A 465 -3.38 13.81 20.34
N GLU A 466 -2.49 14.78 20.58
CA GLU A 466 -1.13 14.58 21.07
C GLU A 466 -0.98 15.02 22.55
N ARG A 467 0.10 14.56 23.19
CA ARG A 467 0.51 14.85 24.59
C ARG A 467 -0.43 14.31 25.68
N ALA A 468 -1.70 14.69 25.68
CA ALA A 468 -2.69 14.25 26.65
C ALA A 468 -4.02 13.93 25.95
N GLY A 469 -4.68 12.84 26.38
CA GLY A 469 -5.98 12.45 25.82
C GLY A 469 -7.14 13.29 26.37
N VAL A 470 -8.21 13.43 25.58
CA VAL A 470 -9.38 14.27 25.88
C VAL A 470 -10.64 13.44 26.20
N PHE A 471 -11.51 13.98 27.06
CA PHE A 471 -12.84 13.43 27.34
C PHE A 471 -13.97 14.10 26.54
N GLU A 472 -13.74 15.32 26.06
CA GLU A 472 -14.69 16.08 25.25
C GLU A 472 -13.98 16.91 24.17
N LEU A 473 -14.69 17.23 23.09
CA LEU A 473 -14.32 18.24 22.10
C LEU A 473 -15.42 19.29 22.02
N ARG A 474 -15.02 20.56 21.86
CA ARG A 474 -15.92 21.72 21.88
C ARG A 474 -15.87 22.46 20.54
N PHE A 475 -17.02 22.91 20.06
CA PHE A 475 -17.16 23.54 18.76
C PHE A 475 -18.02 24.79 18.84
N GLY A 476 -17.52 25.92 18.33
CA GLY A 476 -18.32 27.11 18.08
C GLY A 476 -19.21 26.91 16.86
N LEU A 477 -20.52 27.13 17.02
CA LEU A 477 -21.51 27.02 15.95
C LEU A 477 -21.80 28.41 15.34
N PRO A 478 -21.80 28.53 14.00
CA PRO A 478 -22.16 29.77 13.31
C PRO A 478 -23.65 30.10 13.47
N GLU A 479 -23.99 31.38 13.26
CA GLU A 479 -25.34 31.89 13.47
C GLU A 479 -26.39 31.24 12.56
N GLY A 480 -27.43 30.66 13.17
CA GLY A 480 -28.55 30.03 12.48
C GLY A 480 -28.29 28.62 11.95
N LEU A 481 -27.21 27.96 12.38
CA LEU A 481 -26.94 26.55 12.10
C LEU A 481 -27.70 25.64 13.08
N THR A 482 -28.62 24.84 12.54
CA THR A 482 -29.24 23.74 13.24
C THR A 482 -28.44 22.47 12.97
N VAL A 483 -27.98 21.79 14.02
CA VAL A 483 -27.25 20.52 13.92
C VAL A 483 -28.26 19.38 13.77
N GLU A 484 -28.16 18.60 12.67
CA GLU A 484 -29.01 17.43 12.43
C GLU A 484 -28.46 16.18 13.12
N ASN A 485 -27.13 15.95 13.02
CA ASN A 485 -26.49 14.74 13.52
C ASN A 485 -24.99 14.97 13.77
N VAL A 486 -24.44 14.30 14.77
CA VAL A 486 -23.01 14.27 15.09
C VAL A 486 -22.58 12.82 15.28
N VAL A 487 -21.52 12.40 14.58
CA VAL A 487 -20.98 11.02 14.65
C VAL A 487 -19.48 11.10 14.88
N ALA A 488 -19.00 10.50 15.98
CA ALA A 488 -17.56 10.44 16.28
C ALA A 488 -17.12 9.06 16.75
N THR A 489 -15.87 8.69 16.49
CA THR A 489 -15.29 7.42 16.97
C THR A 489 -15.18 7.41 18.50
N GLY A 490 -15.97 6.54 19.15
CA GLY A 490 -15.99 6.42 20.62
C GLY A 490 -16.85 7.46 21.35
N MET A 491 -17.70 8.19 20.63
CA MET A 491 -18.65 9.15 21.21
C MET A 491 -19.64 8.45 22.15
N LYS A 492 -19.92 9.08 23.30
CA LYS A 492 -20.98 8.71 24.23
C LYS A 492 -22.27 9.47 23.91
N GLN A 493 -22.18 10.79 23.81
CA GLN A 493 -23.28 11.70 23.50
C GLN A 493 -22.73 13.04 22.97
N PHE A 494 -23.62 13.88 22.44
CA PHE A 494 -23.31 15.27 22.12
C PHE A 494 -24.40 16.18 22.69
N ASP A 495 -24.01 17.35 23.16
CA ASP A 495 -24.88 18.38 23.73
C ASP A 495 -24.73 19.67 22.90
N VAL A 496 -25.85 20.28 22.49
CA VAL A 496 -25.86 21.57 21.77
C VAL A 496 -26.43 22.64 22.69
N ASN A 497 -25.62 23.64 23.03
CA ASN A 497 -26.06 24.80 23.79
C ASN A 497 -26.38 25.96 22.83
N GLU A 498 -27.68 26.20 22.59
CA GLU A 498 -28.15 27.27 21.70
C GLU A 498 -27.82 28.68 22.22
N THR A 499 -27.67 28.85 23.54
CA THR A 499 -27.39 30.16 24.15
C THR A 499 -25.92 30.56 23.99
N THR A 500 -24.99 29.63 24.22
CA THR A 500 -23.55 29.87 24.00
C THR A 500 -23.10 29.59 22.56
N ARG A 501 -23.97 29.01 21.74
CA ARG A 501 -23.69 28.49 20.39
C ARG A 501 -22.49 27.52 20.41
N GLU A 502 -22.47 26.63 21.40
CA GLU A 502 -21.40 25.65 21.61
C GLU A 502 -21.96 24.22 21.46
N LEU A 503 -21.33 23.41 20.61
CA LEU A 503 -21.54 21.97 20.53
C LEU A 503 -20.42 21.29 21.34
N VAL A 504 -20.80 20.44 22.30
CA VAL A 504 -19.88 19.64 23.11
C VAL A 504 -20.08 18.17 22.79
N VAL A 505 -19.03 17.50 22.32
CA VAL A 505 -19.01 16.07 22.00
C VAL A 505 -18.27 15.33 23.10
N GLN A 506 -18.95 14.45 23.84
CA GLN A 506 -18.38 13.72 24.97
C GLN A 506 -18.04 12.28 24.57
N PHE A 507 -16.89 11.78 25.01
CA PHE A 507 -16.45 10.40 24.77
C PHE A 507 -16.70 9.50 25.98
N THR A 508 -16.76 8.18 25.74
CA THR A 508 -16.93 7.17 26.80
C THR A 508 -15.68 7.02 27.68
N GLU A 509 -14.51 7.32 27.13
CA GLU A 509 -13.17 7.17 27.75
C GLU A 509 -12.23 8.29 27.27
N LYS A 510 -11.08 8.46 27.92
CA LYS A 510 -10.05 9.44 27.54
C LYS A 510 -9.41 9.04 26.20
N ARG A 511 -9.67 9.80 25.12
CA ARG A 511 -9.19 9.48 23.76
C ARG A 511 -7.85 10.15 23.46
N LEU A 512 -6.87 9.37 23.00
CA LEU A 512 -5.55 9.83 22.52
C LEU A 512 -5.33 9.31 21.08
N GLY A 513 -4.59 10.04 20.25
CA GLY A 513 -4.36 9.67 18.85
C GLY A 513 -5.49 10.15 17.93
N GLN A 514 -5.87 9.35 16.93
CA GLN A 514 -6.81 9.76 15.89
C GLN A 514 -8.28 9.68 16.35
N ILE A 515 -9.05 10.72 16.05
CA ILE A 515 -10.51 10.77 16.24
C ILE A 515 -11.13 11.36 14.96
N ASN A 516 -11.99 10.59 14.30
CA ASN A 516 -12.75 11.05 13.15
C ASN A 516 -14.14 11.50 13.62
N LEU A 517 -14.57 12.68 13.19
CA LEU A 517 -15.82 13.32 13.56
C LEU A 517 -16.54 13.85 12.31
N THR A 518 -17.82 13.54 12.17
CA THR A 518 -18.71 14.12 11.15
C THR A 518 -19.85 14.87 11.83
N ILE A 519 -20.03 16.15 11.48
CA ILE A 519 -21.14 16.99 11.92
C ILE A 519 -21.96 17.37 10.69
N ASN A 520 -23.25 17.04 10.71
CA ASN A 520 -24.20 17.43 9.67
C ASN A 520 -25.21 18.43 10.23
N GLY A 521 -25.59 19.42 9.43
CA GLY A 521 -26.56 20.45 9.81
C GLY A 521 -27.07 21.27 8.62
N PHE A 522 -27.95 22.22 8.89
CA PHE A 522 -28.46 23.15 7.88
C PHE A 522 -28.64 24.56 8.45
N VAL A 523 -28.59 25.54 7.54
CA VAL A 523 -28.95 26.94 7.79
C VAL A 523 -30.06 27.33 6.81
N PRO A 524 -31.17 27.94 7.24
CA PRO A 524 -32.15 28.52 6.32
C PRO A 524 -31.50 29.56 5.39
N TRP A 525 -31.65 29.38 4.07
CA TRP A 525 -30.97 30.19 3.06
C TRP A 525 -31.81 30.32 1.78
N ALA A 526 -32.25 31.53 1.46
CA ALA A 526 -33.11 31.77 0.30
C ALA A 526 -32.35 31.64 -1.03
N SER A 527 -33.01 31.09 -2.06
CA SER A 527 -32.50 31.00 -3.44
C SER A 527 -31.94 32.31 -4.00
N ALA A 528 -32.52 33.44 -3.60
CA ALA A 528 -31.97 34.77 -3.83
C ALA A 528 -31.73 35.44 -2.47
N SER A 529 -30.47 35.66 -2.12
CA SER A 529 -30.08 36.22 -0.82
C SER A 529 -28.99 37.29 -0.97
N ALA A 530 -29.11 38.35 -0.18
CA ALA A 530 -28.03 39.30 0.05
C ALA A 530 -26.79 38.61 0.64
N ALA A 531 -25.64 39.28 0.55
CA ALA A 531 -24.36 38.73 0.98
C ALA A 531 -24.35 38.37 2.48
N ARG A 532 -24.04 37.11 2.77
CA ARG A 532 -23.92 36.55 4.12
C ARG A 532 -22.71 35.61 4.18
N ASN A 533 -22.09 35.50 5.34
CA ASN A 533 -20.94 34.61 5.53
C ASN A 533 -21.36 33.14 5.47
N LEU A 534 -20.54 32.31 4.84
CA LEU A 534 -20.71 30.85 4.87
C LEU A 534 -20.64 30.32 6.32
N PRO A 535 -21.55 29.42 6.73
CA PRO A 535 -21.61 28.88 8.07
C PRO A 535 -20.54 27.81 8.27
N LEU A 536 -19.38 28.19 8.82
CA LEU A 536 -18.29 27.27 9.16
C LEU A 536 -18.27 27.00 10.66
N ILE A 537 -18.16 25.73 11.04
CA ILE A 537 -17.97 25.31 12.44
C ILE A 537 -16.55 25.68 12.89
N GLU A 538 -16.37 25.98 14.18
CA GLU A 538 -15.10 26.34 14.79
C GLU A 538 -14.62 25.31 15.83
N PRO A 539 -13.59 24.50 15.56
CA PRO A 539 -13.00 23.63 16.57
C PRO A 539 -12.29 24.45 17.65
N ARG A 540 -12.78 24.41 18.89
CA ARG A 540 -12.19 25.15 20.02
C ARG A 540 -11.04 24.33 20.62
N GLY A 541 -9.96 25.01 20.98
CA GLY A 541 -8.75 24.38 21.55
C GLY A 541 -7.80 23.73 20.54
N ALA A 542 -8.05 23.86 19.22
CA ALA A 542 -7.10 23.43 18.20
C ALA A 542 -5.84 24.34 18.19
N GLU A 543 -4.65 23.74 18.26
CA GLU A 543 -3.36 24.45 18.09
C GLU A 543 -3.10 24.71 16.60
N VAL A 544 -3.46 23.76 15.75
CA VAL A 544 -3.33 23.83 14.29
C VAL A 544 -4.60 23.30 13.64
N GLU A 545 -5.17 24.08 12.71
CA GLU A 545 -6.28 23.67 11.87
C GLU A 545 -5.90 23.81 10.40
N ASN A 546 -6.04 22.74 9.62
CA ASN A 546 -5.97 22.77 8.16
C ASN A 546 -7.39 22.68 7.61
N GLY A 547 -7.97 23.83 7.29
CA GLY A 547 -9.32 23.95 6.77
C GLY A 547 -9.40 23.88 5.26
N GLN A 548 -10.41 23.18 4.75
CA GLN A 548 -10.89 23.25 3.37
C GLN A 548 -12.40 23.52 3.39
N VAL A 549 -12.85 24.41 2.52
CA VAL A 549 -14.28 24.74 2.31
C VAL A 549 -14.60 24.42 0.87
N VAL A 550 -15.65 23.64 0.62
CA VAL A 550 -16.07 23.22 -0.71
C VAL A 550 -17.55 23.54 -0.89
N VAL A 551 -17.89 24.40 -1.84
CA VAL A 551 -19.25 24.89 -2.07
C VAL A 551 -19.85 24.30 -3.34
N PHE A 552 -20.99 23.66 -3.17
CA PHE A 552 -21.82 23.10 -4.23
C PHE A 552 -23.13 23.88 -4.36
N ALA A 553 -23.58 24.14 -5.59
CA ALA A 553 -24.91 24.71 -5.85
C ALA A 553 -25.58 24.08 -7.08
N PRO A 554 -26.92 24.07 -7.17
CA PRO A 554 -27.64 23.65 -8.38
C PRO A 554 -27.31 24.54 -9.57
N GLU A 555 -27.47 24.05 -10.80
CA GLU A 555 -27.25 24.88 -12.01
C GLU A 555 -28.16 26.11 -12.07
N ALA A 556 -29.35 26.02 -11.44
CA ALA A 556 -30.30 27.12 -11.26
C ALA A 556 -29.73 28.31 -10.48
N MET A 557 -28.62 28.14 -9.74
CA MET A 557 -28.15 29.10 -8.74
C MET A 557 -26.72 29.57 -9.05
N GLU A 558 -26.54 30.89 -9.00
CA GLU A 558 -25.24 31.54 -9.04
C GLU A 558 -24.83 31.91 -7.61
N VAL A 559 -23.65 31.45 -7.17
CA VAL A 559 -23.05 31.83 -5.90
C VAL A 559 -21.95 32.85 -6.20
N ILE A 560 -22.17 34.10 -5.82
CA ILE A 560 -21.25 35.22 -6.05
C ILE A 560 -20.50 35.48 -4.75
N THR A 561 -19.17 35.33 -4.77
CA THR A 561 -18.32 35.63 -3.60
C THR A 561 -17.84 37.08 -3.66
N GLU A 562 -17.94 37.81 -2.55
CA GLU A 562 -17.37 39.15 -2.45
C GLU A 562 -15.88 39.06 -2.08
N THR A 563 -15.03 38.77 -3.08
CA THR A 563 -13.60 38.44 -2.91
C THR A 563 -12.81 39.44 -2.06
N GLU A 564 -13.12 40.75 -2.15
CA GLU A 564 -12.46 41.81 -1.37
C GLU A 564 -12.70 41.72 0.14
N LYS A 565 -13.77 41.03 0.57
CA LYS A 565 -14.15 40.85 1.98
C LYS A 565 -13.84 39.44 2.51
N VAL A 566 -13.13 38.63 1.74
CA VAL A 566 -12.69 37.29 2.18
C VAL A 566 -11.51 37.43 3.15
N ILE A 567 -11.62 36.80 4.33
CA ILE A 567 -10.59 36.85 5.39
C ILE A 567 -10.08 35.44 5.65
N SER A 568 -8.75 35.29 5.69
CA SER A 568 -8.00 34.05 6.01
C SER A 568 -8.22 32.84 5.09
N ALA A 569 -9.03 32.96 4.04
CA ALA A 569 -9.30 31.89 3.07
C ALA A 569 -8.68 32.20 1.70
N GLN A 570 -7.96 31.23 1.13
CA GLN A 570 -7.36 31.32 -0.20
C GLN A 570 -8.11 30.39 -1.17
N PRO A 571 -8.44 30.80 -2.41
CA PRO A 571 -9.07 29.93 -3.40
C PRO A 571 -8.24 28.67 -3.68
N ASP A 572 -8.90 27.52 -3.79
CA ASP A 572 -8.27 26.22 -4.03
C ASP A 572 -8.63 25.65 -5.40
N PRO A 573 -7.86 25.95 -6.47
CA PRO A 573 -8.14 25.48 -7.82
C PRO A 573 -7.77 24.00 -8.04
N ALA A 574 -7.18 23.31 -7.05
CA ALA A 574 -6.76 21.92 -7.19
C ALA A 574 -7.92 20.91 -6.99
N VAL A 575 -9.09 21.38 -6.52
CA VAL A 575 -10.27 20.52 -6.31
C VAL A 575 -10.87 20.11 -7.66
N ALA A 576 -10.92 18.80 -7.90
CA ALA A 576 -11.48 18.26 -9.14
C ALA A 576 -12.99 18.59 -9.28
N PRO A 577 -13.48 18.92 -10.49
CA PRO A 577 -14.90 19.18 -10.72
C PRO A 577 -15.73 17.94 -10.37
N SER A 578 -16.68 18.12 -9.46
CA SER A 578 -17.51 17.06 -8.90
C SER A 578 -18.96 17.53 -8.75
N GLN A 579 -19.89 16.57 -8.67
CA GLN A 579 -21.31 16.82 -8.47
C GLN A 579 -21.83 15.97 -7.30
N THR A 580 -22.74 16.53 -6.51
CA THR A 580 -23.41 15.86 -5.39
C THR A 580 -24.91 16.01 -5.57
N GLY A 581 -25.56 14.92 -6.03
CA GLY A 581 -26.95 14.98 -6.49
C GLY A 581 -27.10 15.93 -7.68
N ASN A 582 -27.97 16.93 -7.56
CA ASN A 582 -28.20 17.97 -8.57
C ASN A 582 -27.34 19.24 -8.38
N ALA A 583 -26.39 19.24 -7.43
CA ALA A 583 -25.51 20.38 -7.16
C ALA A 583 -24.09 20.12 -7.69
N ARG A 584 -23.53 21.09 -8.43
CA ARG A 584 -22.14 21.04 -8.95
C ARG A 584 -21.21 21.86 -8.06
N LEU A 585 -19.93 21.51 -8.05
CA LEU A 585 -18.88 22.34 -7.46
C LEU A 585 -18.91 23.75 -8.12
N VAL A 586 -18.96 24.79 -7.29
CA VAL A 586 -18.92 26.20 -7.73
C VAL A 586 -17.63 26.87 -7.29
N SER A 587 -17.18 26.62 -6.06
CA SER A 587 -16.01 27.25 -5.48
C SER A 587 -15.41 26.41 -4.36
N ALA A 588 -14.12 26.58 -4.12
CA ALA A 588 -13.40 25.94 -3.02
C ALA A 588 -12.33 26.88 -2.47
N TRP A 589 -12.06 26.77 -1.17
CA TRP A 589 -11.03 27.53 -0.46
C TRP A 589 -10.28 26.65 0.54
N ARG A 590 -9.08 27.09 0.92
CA ARG A 590 -8.30 26.55 2.04
C ARG A 590 -7.94 27.66 3.02
N TYR A 591 -7.83 27.31 4.30
CA TYR A 591 -7.46 28.21 5.38
C TYR A 591 -6.60 27.48 6.42
N GLN A 592 -5.79 28.24 7.16
CA GLN A 592 -4.98 27.72 8.28
C GLN A 592 -5.03 28.61 9.52
N GLN A 593 -5.85 29.66 9.50
CA GLN A 593 -5.95 30.67 10.55
C GLN A 593 -7.40 31.12 10.69
N ARG A 594 -7.81 31.46 11.92
CA ARG A 594 -9.12 32.05 12.25
C ARG A 594 -8.97 33.51 12.68
N PRO A 595 -10.00 34.36 12.50
CA PRO A 595 -11.30 34.06 11.92
C PRO A 595 -11.24 33.83 10.40
N VAL A 596 -12.15 33.00 9.90
CA VAL A 596 -12.37 32.78 8.46
C VAL A 596 -13.71 33.39 8.08
N VAL A 597 -13.71 34.25 7.07
CA VAL A 597 -14.90 34.95 6.61
C VAL A 597 -14.98 34.81 5.10
N ILE A 598 -16.06 34.18 4.60
CA ILE A 598 -16.32 34.00 3.18
C ILE A 598 -17.75 34.51 2.91
N PRO A 599 -17.91 35.79 2.56
CA PRO A 599 -19.21 36.38 2.25
C PRO A 599 -19.64 36.00 0.83
N VAL A 600 -20.83 35.39 0.73
CA VAL A 600 -21.44 35.00 -0.54
C VAL A 600 -22.87 35.52 -0.64
N SER A 601 -23.27 35.90 -1.84
CA SER A 601 -24.65 36.17 -2.23
C SER A 601 -25.13 35.10 -3.22
N THR A 602 -26.43 34.84 -3.25
CA THR A 602 -27.05 33.86 -4.14
C THR A 602 -28.05 34.54 -5.06
N VAL A 603 -28.02 34.20 -6.35
CA VAL A 603 -28.96 34.69 -7.37
C VAL A 603 -29.48 33.50 -8.16
N ARG A 604 -30.80 33.43 -8.40
CA ARG A 604 -31.40 32.39 -9.24
C ARG A 604 -31.32 32.81 -10.71
N LYS A 605 -30.75 31.94 -11.57
CA LYS A 605 -30.71 32.13 -13.01
C LYS A 605 -32.11 31.90 -13.62
N PRO A 606 -32.55 32.72 -14.59
CA PRO A 606 -33.80 32.47 -15.30
C PRO A 606 -33.68 31.16 -16.10
N SER A 607 -34.80 30.44 -16.27
CA SER A 607 -34.86 29.29 -17.18
C SER A 607 -34.37 29.69 -18.57
N ARG A 608 -33.58 28.83 -19.21
CA ARG A 608 -33.17 29.02 -20.60
C ARG A 608 -33.65 27.83 -21.42
N LEU A 609 -34.30 28.13 -22.53
CA LEU A 609 -34.76 27.14 -23.49
C LEU A 609 -33.93 27.24 -24.77
N THR A 610 -33.48 26.10 -25.27
CA THR A 610 -32.95 25.94 -26.63
C THR A 610 -33.60 24.74 -27.30
N ALA A 611 -33.67 24.73 -28.63
CA ALA A 611 -34.28 23.64 -29.38
C ALA A 611 -33.40 23.18 -30.55
N GLN A 612 -33.29 21.86 -30.71
CA GLN A 612 -32.81 21.21 -31.92
C GLN A 612 -33.99 20.57 -32.63
N VAL A 613 -34.15 20.82 -33.93
CA VAL A 613 -35.26 20.33 -34.75
C VAL A 613 -34.69 19.44 -35.85
N THR A 614 -35.28 18.28 -36.07
CA THR A 614 -34.94 17.42 -37.21
C THR A 614 -36.22 17.00 -37.90
N THR A 615 -36.47 17.54 -39.09
CA THR A 615 -37.64 17.21 -39.91
C THR A 615 -37.24 16.29 -41.06
N ARG A 616 -37.84 15.10 -41.11
CA ARG A 616 -37.81 14.21 -42.28
C ARG A 616 -39.08 14.43 -43.09
N LEU A 617 -38.93 14.71 -44.38
CA LEU A 617 -40.01 14.76 -45.36
C LEU A 617 -39.89 13.56 -46.30
N ASP A 618 -40.84 12.63 -46.25
CA ASP A 618 -40.85 11.44 -47.09
C ASP A 618 -41.85 11.57 -48.24
N VAL A 619 -41.34 11.73 -49.46
CA VAL A 619 -42.12 12.01 -50.67
C VAL A 619 -42.51 10.71 -51.37
N ARG A 620 -43.80 10.38 -51.30
CA ARG A 620 -44.43 9.22 -51.93
C ARG A 620 -45.43 9.68 -53.00
N GLN A 621 -45.89 8.75 -53.83
CA GLN A 621 -46.88 9.07 -54.86
C GLN A 621 -48.19 9.56 -54.22
N GLY A 622 -48.56 10.82 -54.46
CA GLY A 622 -49.80 11.44 -53.94
C GLY A 622 -49.79 11.82 -52.45
N GLN A 623 -48.67 11.69 -51.72
CA GLN A 623 -48.60 12.04 -50.29
C GLN A 623 -47.16 12.36 -49.86
N VAL A 624 -46.99 13.43 -49.07
CA VAL A 624 -45.73 13.73 -48.37
C VAL A 624 -45.94 13.52 -46.87
N SER A 625 -45.20 12.59 -46.27
CA SER A 625 -45.26 12.36 -44.83
C SER A 625 -44.18 13.18 -44.12
N SER A 626 -44.56 13.98 -43.12
CA SER A 626 -43.63 14.78 -42.32
C SER A 626 -43.48 14.21 -40.92
N GLN A 627 -42.24 13.88 -40.55
CA GLN A 627 -41.88 13.50 -39.18
C GLN A 627 -40.87 14.52 -38.64
N THR A 628 -41.32 15.37 -37.71
CA THR A 628 -40.48 16.37 -37.06
C THR A 628 -40.18 15.96 -35.62
N THR A 629 -38.89 15.74 -35.32
CA THR A 629 -38.39 15.51 -33.97
C THR A 629 -37.90 16.83 -33.38
N ILE A 630 -38.49 17.25 -32.27
CA ILE A 630 -38.13 18.44 -31.50
C ILE A 630 -37.41 17.99 -30.23
N GLY A 631 -36.11 18.25 -30.13
CA GLY A 631 -35.35 18.11 -28.88
C GLY A 631 -35.18 19.47 -28.20
N TYR A 632 -36.00 19.75 -27.19
CA TYR A 632 -35.76 20.88 -26.29
C TYR A 632 -34.65 20.55 -25.30
N LEU A 633 -33.83 21.53 -24.95
CA LEU A 633 -32.91 21.50 -23.83
C LEU A 633 -33.30 22.63 -22.87
N VAL A 634 -33.74 22.24 -21.66
CA VAL A 634 -34.14 23.14 -20.58
C VAL A 634 -32.96 23.29 -19.62
N GLU A 635 -32.36 24.48 -19.61
CA GLU A 635 -31.23 24.82 -18.74
C GLU A 635 -31.70 25.67 -17.54
N PHE A 636 -30.95 25.59 -16.44
CA PHE A 636 -31.15 26.32 -15.17
C PHE A 636 -32.38 25.92 -14.36
N ALA A 637 -33.60 26.11 -14.84
CA ALA A 637 -34.82 25.81 -14.09
C ALA A 637 -35.89 25.12 -14.95
N GLY A 638 -36.50 24.07 -14.38
CA GLY A 638 -37.32 23.12 -15.10
C GLY A 638 -38.61 23.69 -15.69
N LEU A 639 -39.10 23.04 -16.74
CA LEU A 639 -40.34 23.41 -17.43
C LEU A 639 -41.28 22.23 -17.58
N SER A 640 -42.58 22.49 -17.37
CA SER A 640 -43.66 21.51 -17.50
C SER A 640 -44.55 21.74 -18.73
N THR A 641 -44.48 22.91 -19.36
CA THR A 641 -45.32 23.29 -20.50
C THR A 641 -44.45 23.75 -21.67
N PHE A 642 -44.74 23.24 -22.86
CA PHE A 642 -44.03 23.56 -24.10
C PHE A 642 -45.05 23.97 -25.16
N ARG A 643 -44.70 24.97 -26.00
CA ARG A 643 -45.56 25.43 -27.10
C ARG A 643 -44.83 25.39 -28.44
N PHE A 644 -45.53 25.03 -29.49
CA PHE A 644 -45.07 25.10 -30.87
C PHE A 644 -46.26 25.32 -31.81
N GLN A 645 -45.98 25.74 -33.03
CA GLN A 645 -46.94 26.11 -34.06
C GLN A 645 -46.79 25.20 -35.27
N VAL A 646 -47.93 24.81 -35.85
CA VAL A 646 -48.02 23.93 -37.02
C VAL A 646 -48.89 24.63 -38.08
N PRO A 647 -48.65 24.48 -39.40
CA PRO A 647 -49.48 25.14 -40.41
C PRO A 647 -50.96 24.77 -40.29
N GLU A 648 -51.84 25.72 -40.56
CA GLU A 648 -53.30 25.54 -40.47
C GLU A 648 -53.80 24.36 -41.32
N SER A 649 -53.21 24.15 -42.50
CA SER A 649 -53.56 23.08 -43.45
C SER A 649 -53.43 21.65 -42.91
N VAL A 650 -52.65 21.44 -41.85
CA VAL A 650 -52.41 20.11 -41.24
C VAL A 650 -52.82 20.05 -39.76
N ALA A 651 -53.31 21.14 -39.18
CA ALA A 651 -53.60 21.26 -37.74
C ALA A 651 -54.70 20.31 -37.21
N SER A 652 -55.39 19.59 -38.10
CA SER A 652 -56.38 18.55 -37.79
C SER A 652 -55.83 17.12 -37.81
N SER A 653 -54.67 16.86 -38.42
CA SER A 653 -54.08 15.52 -38.60
C SER A 653 -52.79 15.28 -37.81
N VAL A 654 -52.35 16.26 -37.01
CA VAL A 654 -51.12 16.20 -36.21
C VAL A 654 -51.19 15.12 -35.12
N GLN A 655 -50.18 14.26 -35.06
CA GLN A 655 -49.93 13.34 -33.94
C GLN A 655 -48.70 13.79 -33.16
N ILE A 656 -48.81 13.93 -31.84
CA ILE A 656 -47.73 14.39 -30.95
C ILE A 656 -47.44 13.30 -29.91
N THR A 657 -46.19 12.84 -29.86
CA THR A 657 -45.70 11.85 -28.88
C THR A 657 -44.47 12.37 -28.13
N SER A 658 -44.30 12.00 -26.86
CA SER A 658 -43.08 12.23 -26.07
C SER A 658 -42.22 10.98 -26.11
N THR A 659 -40.91 11.13 -26.33
CA THR A 659 -39.94 10.02 -26.39
C THR A 659 -38.98 10.01 -25.18
N ALA A 660 -39.26 10.82 -24.16
CA ALA A 660 -38.39 11.05 -23.00
C ALA A 660 -39.12 10.78 -21.67
N ASP A 661 -38.37 10.81 -20.56
CA ASP A 661 -38.78 10.39 -19.20
C ASP A 661 -40.00 11.11 -18.60
N ALA A 662 -40.53 12.15 -19.25
CA ALA A 662 -41.75 12.82 -18.83
C ALA A 662 -42.90 12.53 -19.83
N PRO A 663 -43.93 11.78 -19.41
CA PRO A 663 -45.11 11.57 -20.23
C PRO A 663 -45.96 12.85 -20.30
N ILE A 664 -46.70 12.98 -21.40
CA ILE A 664 -47.62 14.09 -21.64
C ILE A 664 -48.86 13.91 -20.77
N LYS A 665 -49.26 14.96 -20.05
CA LYS A 665 -50.48 15.04 -19.25
C LYS A 665 -51.66 15.54 -20.08
N GLN A 666 -51.45 16.56 -20.91
CA GLN A 666 -52.49 17.20 -21.72
C GLN A 666 -51.88 17.78 -23.00
N GLN A 667 -52.65 17.73 -24.08
CA GLN A 667 -52.38 18.42 -25.34
C GLN A 667 -53.59 19.30 -25.66
N SER A 668 -53.36 20.52 -26.13
CA SER A 668 -54.41 21.42 -26.61
C SER A 668 -53.94 22.19 -27.84
N ARG A 669 -54.90 22.58 -28.68
CA ARG A 669 -54.69 23.45 -29.85
C ARG A 669 -55.57 24.69 -29.76
N GLU A 670 -55.10 25.80 -30.29
CA GLU A 670 -55.91 27.02 -30.43
C GLU A 670 -56.91 26.89 -31.61
N GLU A 671 -58.11 27.44 -31.47
CA GLU A 671 -59.18 27.32 -32.48
C GLU A 671 -59.02 28.26 -33.68
N LYS A 672 -58.21 29.31 -33.54
CA LYS A 672 -57.96 30.31 -34.58
C LYS A 672 -56.50 30.25 -34.99
N ALA A 673 -56.24 30.12 -36.29
CA ALA A 673 -54.91 30.36 -36.83
C ALA A 673 -54.54 31.85 -36.73
N VAL A 674 -53.28 32.13 -36.46
CA VAL A 674 -52.67 33.47 -36.52
C VAL A 674 -51.58 33.42 -37.58
N ASP A 675 -51.66 34.28 -38.58
CA ASP A 675 -50.75 34.32 -39.74
C ASP A 675 -50.58 32.97 -40.47
N GLY A 676 -51.63 32.13 -40.49
CA GLY A 676 -51.62 30.78 -41.10
C GLY A 676 -51.07 29.66 -40.22
N TRP A 677 -50.76 29.95 -38.95
CA TRP A 677 -50.21 29.00 -37.97
C TRP A 677 -51.17 28.73 -36.81
N VAL A 678 -51.28 27.46 -36.40
CA VAL A 678 -52.07 27.03 -35.25
C VAL A 678 -51.13 26.62 -34.11
N THR A 679 -51.29 27.23 -32.94
CA THR A 679 -50.49 26.91 -31.75
C THR A 679 -50.99 25.63 -31.07
N TRP A 680 -50.05 24.75 -30.77
CA TRP A 680 -50.21 23.59 -29.89
C TRP A 680 -49.49 23.83 -28.56
N THR A 681 -50.16 23.48 -27.47
CA THR A 681 -49.62 23.53 -26.10
C THR A 681 -49.59 22.12 -25.52
N VAL A 682 -48.40 21.69 -25.07
CA VAL A 682 -48.15 20.36 -24.50
C VAL A 682 -47.76 20.53 -23.04
N VAL A 683 -48.56 19.97 -22.13
CA VAL A 683 -48.31 19.99 -20.68
C VAL A 683 -47.89 18.60 -20.24
N LEU A 684 -46.76 18.50 -19.52
CA LEU A 684 -46.19 17.28 -18.98
C LEU A 684 -46.72 16.96 -17.57
N GLN A 685 -46.50 15.73 -17.11
CA GLN A 685 -46.89 15.33 -15.75
C GLN A 685 -45.99 15.93 -14.65
N ARG A 686 -44.75 16.31 -14.97
CA ARG A 686 -43.76 16.92 -14.07
C ARG A 686 -42.91 17.94 -14.81
N GLU A 687 -42.26 18.83 -14.08
CA GLU A 687 -41.22 19.72 -14.62
C GLU A 687 -39.99 18.91 -15.06
N VAL A 688 -39.37 19.33 -16.16
CA VAL A 688 -38.19 18.68 -16.75
C VAL A 688 -37.03 19.67 -16.81
N LEU A 689 -35.86 19.23 -16.34
CA LEU A 689 -34.56 19.85 -16.54
C LEU A 689 -33.75 18.96 -17.50
N GLY A 690 -32.96 19.56 -18.40
CA GLY A 690 -32.21 18.81 -19.41
C GLY A 690 -33.02 18.57 -20.70
N ARG A 691 -32.76 17.45 -21.39
CA ARG A 691 -33.27 17.20 -22.75
C ARG A 691 -34.66 16.55 -22.73
N GLN A 692 -35.63 17.21 -23.35
CA GLN A 692 -37.01 16.72 -23.54
C GLN A 692 -37.32 16.61 -25.04
N THR A 693 -37.72 15.43 -25.50
CA THR A 693 -37.95 15.16 -26.93
C THR A 693 -39.42 14.91 -27.25
N PHE A 694 -39.94 15.61 -28.25
CA PHE A 694 -41.25 15.40 -28.85
C PHE A 694 -41.11 14.97 -30.31
N VAL A 695 -41.95 14.03 -30.76
CA VAL A 695 -42.08 13.66 -32.17
C VAL A 695 -43.47 14.07 -32.64
N VAL A 696 -43.48 14.92 -33.66
CA VAL A 696 -44.66 15.52 -34.29
C VAL A 696 -44.76 14.95 -35.71
N THR A 697 -45.81 14.20 -36.00
CA THR A 697 -46.03 13.57 -37.30
C THR A 697 -47.32 14.08 -37.92
N PHE A 698 -47.29 14.41 -39.21
CA PHE A 698 -48.46 14.76 -40.02
C PHE A 698 -48.20 14.48 -41.50
N ASP A 699 -49.27 14.22 -42.24
CA ASP A 699 -49.18 14.00 -43.70
C ASP A 699 -49.80 15.17 -44.47
N VAL A 700 -49.22 15.47 -45.64
CA VAL A 700 -49.68 16.50 -46.57
C VAL A 700 -50.03 15.86 -47.91
N THR A 701 -51.24 16.12 -48.40
CA THR A 701 -51.64 15.78 -49.78
C THR A 701 -51.30 16.97 -50.69
N PRO A 702 -50.58 16.76 -51.81
CA PRO A 702 -50.27 17.84 -52.76
C PRO A 702 -51.55 18.42 -53.39
N GLN A 703 -51.54 19.71 -53.70
CA GLN A 703 -52.63 20.34 -54.46
C GLN A 703 -52.46 20.02 -55.95
N ALA A 704 -53.50 19.49 -56.59
CA ALA A 704 -53.47 19.10 -58.00
C ALA A 704 -53.49 20.33 -58.92
N GLY A 705 -52.30 20.84 -59.24
CA GLY A 705 -52.06 21.67 -60.42
C GLY A 705 -52.04 20.83 -61.71
N THR A 706 -52.21 21.49 -62.85
CA THR A 706 -52.31 20.88 -64.20
C THR A 706 -51.20 19.86 -64.47
N PRO A 707 -51.50 18.65 -65.01
CA PRO A 707 -50.51 17.60 -65.17
C PRO A 707 -49.40 17.93 -66.17
N PRO A 708 -48.16 17.42 -66.00
CA PRO A 708 -47.77 16.34 -65.10
C PRO A 708 -46.80 16.75 -63.95
N GLU A 709 -46.90 17.96 -63.41
CA GLU A 709 -46.09 18.41 -62.25
C GLU A 709 -46.95 18.50 -60.97
N GLU A 710 -46.75 17.60 -60.01
CA GLU A 710 -47.33 17.73 -58.66
C GLU A 710 -46.43 18.66 -57.83
N SER A 711 -46.99 19.75 -57.29
CA SER A 711 -46.25 20.70 -56.44
C SER A 711 -46.89 20.80 -55.06
N ALA A 712 -46.07 20.80 -54.01
CA ALA A 712 -46.50 20.99 -52.63
C ALA A 712 -45.53 21.90 -51.87
N THR A 713 -46.04 22.92 -51.20
CA THR A 713 -45.27 23.75 -50.26
C THR A 713 -45.66 23.35 -48.84
N LEU A 714 -44.66 22.95 -48.04
CA LEU A 714 -44.84 22.55 -46.65
C LEU A 714 -44.20 23.58 -45.72
N GLY A 715 -45.01 24.22 -44.88
CA GLY A 715 -44.51 24.93 -43.70
C GLY A 715 -43.98 23.93 -42.65
N LEU A 716 -42.78 24.17 -42.13
CA LEU A 716 -42.18 23.33 -41.10
C LEU A 716 -42.65 23.72 -39.70
N VAL A 717 -42.63 22.79 -38.73
CA VAL A 717 -43.06 23.09 -37.36
C VAL A 717 -42.27 24.26 -36.76
N ARG A 718 -42.96 25.35 -36.44
CA ARG A 718 -42.40 26.57 -35.89
C ARG A 718 -42.40 26.50 -34.36
N LEU A 719 -41.29 26.78 -33.70
CA LEU A 719 -41.24 26.78 -32.24
C LEU A 719 -41.47 28.21 -31.72
N ILE A 720 -42.08 28.31 -30.54
CA ILE A 720 -42.38 29.60 -29.89
C ILE A 720 -42.00 29.54 -28.41
N ASP A 721 -41.98 30.70 -27.76
CA ASP A 721 -41.69 30.80 -26.34
C ASP A 721 -42.70 30.00 -25.50
N SER A 722 -42.19 29.34 -24.47
CA SER A 722 -43.00 28.48 -23.60
C SER A 722 -43.39 29.25 -22.32
N PRO A 723 -44.62 29.10 -21.81
CA PRO A 723 -45.06 29.84 -20.63
C PRO A 723 -44.35 29.32 -19.38
N LEU A 724 -44.04 30.22 -18.43
CA LEU A 724 -43.66 29.79 -17.08
C LEU A 724 -44.82 29.01 -16.42
N PRO A 725 -44.52 28.02 -15.56
CA PRO A 725 -45.56 27.30 -14.83
C PRO A 725 -46.35 28.25 -13.90
N GLU A 726 -47.64 28.42 -14.16
CA GLU A 726 -48.51 29.16 -13.23
C GLU A 726 -48.61 28.40 -11.90
N SER A 727 -48.17 29.07 -10.82
CA SER A 727 -48.25 28.54 -9.47
C SER A 727 -49.70 28.56 -8.96
N GLY A 728 -50.44 27.48 -9.24
CA GLY A 728 -51.59 27.02 -8.46
C GLY A 728 -52.74 28.02 -8.26
N ARG A 729 -53.64 28.12 -9.25
CA ARG A 729 -55.05 28.46 -8.98
C ARG A 729 -55.96 27.37 -9.52
N ASN A 730 -56.65 26.67 -8.61
CA ASN A 730 -57.62 25.64 -8.94
C ASN A 730 -58.83 26.26 -9.66
N ALA A 731 -59.06 25.88 -10.92
CA ALA A 731 -60.30 26.14 -11.62
C ALA A 731 -61.22 24.91 -11.50
N SER A 732 -62.08 24.92 -10.48
CA SER A 732 -63.15 23.93 -10.30
C SER A 732 -64.51 24.62 -10.37
N SER A 733 -65.26 24.42 -11.44
CA SER A 733 -66.74 24.42 -11.41
C SER A 733 -67.31 23.84 -12.71
N GLU A 734 -68.30 22.97 -12.55
CA GLU A 734 -69.07 22.37 -13.64
C GLU A 734 -70.13 23.33 -14.21
N SER A 735 -70.74 22.89 -15.30
CA SER A 735 -71.87 23.51 -16.00
C SER A 735 -73.07 23.85 -15.10
N GLY A 736 -73.65 25.05 -15.29
CA GLY A 736 -74.91 25.46 -14.67
C GLY A 736 -75.56 26.63 -15.40
N LYS A 737 -76.72 26.41 -16.04
CA LYS A 737 -77.51 27.45 -16.70
C LYS A 737 -78.30 28.29 -15.69
N ASN A 738 -78.25 29.62 -15.79
CA ASN A 738 -79.40 30.53 -16.00
C ASN A 738 -79.10 31.98 -15.55
N SER A 739 -79.66 32.93 -16.30
CA SER A 739 -79.87 34.35 -15.91
C SER A 739 -81.27 34.48 -15.25
N PRO A 740 -81.75 35.63 -14.68
CA PRO A 740 -81.31 37.01 -14.95
C PRO A 740 -81.35 38.07 -13.80
N ALA A 741 -80.91 39.29 -14.16
CA ALA A 741 -81.45 40.62 -13.78
C ALA A 741 -80.96 41.39 -12.51
N GLN A 742 -81.06 42.73 -12.64
CA GLN A 742 -80.86 43.84 -11.66
C GLN A 742 -79.37 44.14 -11.30
N ALA A 743 -78.75 45.31 -11.60
CA ALA A 743 -79.14 46.74 -11.51
C ALA A 743 -79.47 47.12 -10.05
N GLU A 744 -78.87 48.10 -9.36
CA GLU A 744 -78.28 49.44 -9.66
C GLU A 744 -77.44 49.86 -8.40
N ALA A 745 -76.61 50.91 -8.29
CA ALA A 745 -76.21 52.05 -9.14
C ALA A 745 -74.91 52.73 -8.60
N ALA A 746 -74.30 53.59 -9.45
CA ALA A 746 -73.62 54.87 -9.11
C ALA A 746 -72.28 54.87 -8.30
N LYS A 747 -71.28 55.74 -8.58
CA LYS A 747 -71.14 56.80 -9.62
C LYS A 747 -69.66 57.29 -9.74
N THR A 748 -69.24 57.67 -10.97
CA THR A 748 -68.24 58.70 -11.41
C THR A 748 -66.89 58.88 -10.67
N GLU A 749 -65.75 59.22 -11.30
CA GLU A 749 -65.55 60.07 -12.50
C GLU A 749 -64.29 59.68 -13.34
N GLU A 750 -64.27 60.21 -14.57
CA GLU A 750 -63.34 60.13 -15.72
C GLU A 750 -61.83 59.80 -15.56
N VAL A 751 -61.26 59.04 -16.52
CA VAL A 751 -60.13 59.44 -17.41
C VAL A 751 -60.05 58.50 -18.65
N GLY A 752 -59.89 59.10 -19.84
CA GLY A 752 -59.02 58.61 -20.93
C GLY A 752 -59.23 57.20 -21.53
N ASN A 753 -59.91 57.15 -22.68
CA ASN A 753 -60.02 55.94 -23.52
C ASN A 753 -58.64 55.46 -24.04
N LYS A 754 -58.19 54.28 -23.60
CA LYS A 754 -56.97 53.60 -24.08
C LYS A 754 -57.25 52.09 -24.18
N PRO A 755 -56.95 51.41 -25.30
CA PRO A 755 -57.36 50.04 -25.51
C PRO A 755 -56.70 49.10 -24.49
N ALA A 756 -57.45 48.09 -24.05
CA ALA A 756 -56.99 47.09 -23.09
C ALA A 756 -55.73 46.39 -23.61
N SER A 757 -54.63 46.52 -22.87
CA SER A 757 -53.41 45.77 -23.15
C SER A 757 -53.63 44.30 -22.80
N PRO A 758 -53.24 43.34 -23.64
CA PRO A 758 -53.39 41.93 -23.33
C PRO A 758 -52.51 41.55 -22.13
N VAL A 759 -52.97 40.59 -21.33
CA VAL A 759 -52.18 40.03 -20.22
C VAL A 759 -50.93 39.37 -20.80
N VAL A 760 -49.77 39.98 -20.58
CA VAL A 760 -48.48 39.40 -20.98
C VAL A 760 -48.16 38.27 -20.01
N ALA A 761 -48.46 37.04 -20.44
CA ALA A 761 -47.96 35.85 -19.75
C ALA A 761 -46.42 35.88 -19.77
N THR A 762 -45.77 35.74 -18.62
CA THR A 762 -44.31 35.72 -18.54
C THR A 762 -43.79 34.43 -19.17
N THR A 763 -43.24 34.54 -20.38
CA THR A 763 -42.71 33.40 -21.14
C THR A 763 -41.21 33.20 -20.91
N VAL A 764 -40.76 31.96 -21.07
CA VAL A 764 -39.34 31.60 -21.22
C VAL A 764 -38.98 31.71 -22.70
N PRO A 765 -38.06 32.62 -23.07
CA PRO A 765 -37.72 32.86 -24.47
C PRO A 765 -36.93 31.68 -25.05
N LEU A 766 -37.23 31.33 -26.30
CA LEU A 766 -36.48 30.32 -27.04
C LEU A 766 -35.16 30.91 -27.58
N THR A 767 -34.11 30.80 -26.77
CA THR A 767 -32.84 31.55 -26.99
C THR A 767 -31.98 31.08 -28.15
N ARG A 768 -32.17 29.85 -28.65
CA ARG A 768 -31.47 29.30 -29.82
C ARG A 768 -32.29 28.18 -30.46
N ILE A 769 -32.35 28.20 -31.79
CA ILE A 769 -32.88 27.11 -32.61
C ILE A 769 -31.76 26.62 -33.53
N VAL A 770 -31.67 25.31 -33.72
CA VAL A 770 -30.92 24.68 -34.82
C VAL A 770 -31.83 23.66 -35.47
N GLY A 771 -32.25 23.92 -36.70
CA GLY A 771 -33.09 23.03 -37.47
C GLY A 771 -32.34 22.36 -38.61
N GLU A 772 -32.58 21.07 -38.80
CA GLU A 772 -32.12 20.31 -39.96
C GLU A 772 -33.33 19.66 -40.63
N VAL A 773 -33.37 19.71 -41.97
CA VAL A 773 -34.42 19.13 -42.80
C VAL A 773 -33.77 18.14 -43.75
N VAL A 774 -34.37 16.97 -43.91
CA VAL A 774 -33.96 15.96 -44.87
C VAL A 774 -35.16 15.50 -45.69
N VAL A 775 -35.03 15.58 -47.01
CA VAL A 775 -36.02 15.11 -47.96
C VAL A 775 -35.61 13.71 -48.43
N THR A 776 -36.51 12.74 -48.29
CA THR A 776 -36.42 11.39 -48.87
C THR A 776 -37.48 11.26 -49.95
N LYS A 777 -37.23 10.41 -50.96
CA LYS A 777 -38.15 10.26 -52.10
C LYS A 777 -38.24 8.81 -52.56
N ASP A 778 -39.37 8.44 -53.13
CA ASP A 778 -39.51 7.18 -53.88
C ASP A 778 -38.52 7.13 -55.07
N ARG A 779 -38.15 5.91 -55.48
CA ARG A 779 -37.31 5.64 -56.65
C ARG A 779 -38.03 5.96 -57.96
N ALA A 780 -39.37 5.91 -57.99
CA ALA A 780 -40.18 6.19 -59.17
C ALA A 780 -40.40 7.70 -59.46
N LEU A 781 -39.97 8.59 -58.57
CA LEU A 781 -40.20 10.04 -58.65
C LEU A 781 -38.88 10.80 -58.87
N ALA A 782 -38.86 11.75 -59.78
CA ALA A 782 -37.96 12.89 -59.69
C ALA A 782 -38.58 13.89 -58.70
N VAL A 783 -37.77 14.45 -57.82
CA VAL A 783 -38.19 15.47 -56.86
C VAL A 783 -37.19 16.60 -56.92
N ASP A 784 -37.66 17.84 -57.09
CA ASP A 784 -36.89 19.04 -56.82
C ASP A 784 -37.34 19.60 -55.47
N ALA A 785 -36.38 19.93 -54.59
CA ALA A 785 -36.64 20.47 -53.27
C ALA A 785 -35.97 21.83 -53.12
N VAL A 786 -36.75 22.85 -52.77
CA VAL A 786 -36.26 24.21 -52.53
C VAL A 786 -36.77 24.67 -51.17
N ALA A 787 -35.86 24.92 -50.23
CA ALA A 787 -36.19 25.55 -48.96
C ALA A 787 -36.14 27.08 -49.08
N SER A 788 -37.02 27.78 -48.37
CA SER A 788 -37.12 29.23 -48.37
C SER A 788 -37.63 29.76 -47.03
N GLY A 789 -37.38 31.04 -46.72
CA GLY A 789 -37.62 31.61 -45.40
C GLY A 789 -36.47 31.38 -44.42
N GLY A 790 -36.47 32.12 -43.32
CA GLY A 790 -35.41 32.07 -42.30
C GLY A 790 -34.03 32.44 -42.85
N ASP A 791 -33.01 31.71 -42.38
CA ASP A 791 -31.62 31.76 -42.82
C ASP A 791 -31.16 30.37 -43.31
N VAL A 792 -32.02 29.72 -44.10
CA VAL A 792 -31.81 28.34 -44.54
C VAL A 792 -30.66 28.18 -45.55
N GLU A 793 -29.76 27.23 -45.28
CA GLU A 793 -28.65 26.81 -46.14
C GLU A 793 -28.85 25.36 -46.62
N SER A 794 -28.32 25.03 -47.81
CA SER A 794 -28.27 23.65 -48.30
C SER A 794 -27.00 22.97 -47.80
N ILE A 795 -27.11 21.73 -47.29
CA ILE A 795 -26.00 20.95 -46.72
C ILE A 795 -25.92 19.57 -47.38
N ASP A 796 -24.76 18.90 -47.31
CA ASP A 796 -24.64 17.49 -47.69
C ASP A 796 -25.42 16.61 -46.67
N THR A 797 -26.03 15.52 -47.13
CA THR A 797 -26.74 14.57 -46.25
C THR A 797 -25.82 13.91 -45.22
N ARG A 798 -24.50 13.91 -45.47
CA ARG A 798 -23.46 13.47 -44.52
C ARG A 798 -23.20 14.45 -43.37
N GLU A 799 -23.61 15.71 -43.51
CA GLU A 799 -23.46 16.74 -42.49
C GLU A 799 -24.64 16.78 -41.50
N LEU A 800 -25.69 15.98 -41.73
CA LEU A 800 -26.82 15.85 -40.82
C LEU A 800 -26.38 15.34 -39.45
N THR A 801 -26.78 16.06 -38.40
CA THR A 801 -26.52 15.67 -37.00
C THR A 801 -27.24 14.36 -36.63
N THR A 802 -28.35 14.06 -37.32
CA THR A 802 -29.04 12.76 -37.25
C THR A 802 -28.85 12.01 -38.57
N PRO A 803 -28.08 10.90 -38.64
CA PRO A 803 -27.78 10.22 -39.89
C PRO A 803 -29.04 9.58 -40.52
N VAL A 804 -29.19 9.74 -41.83
CA VAL A 804 -30.30 9.16 -42.62
C VAL A 804 -29.75 8.32 -43.78
N PRO A 805 -30.18 7.05 -43.96
CA PRO A 805 -29.55 6.15 -44.95
C PRO A 805 -29.70 6.53 -46.42
N GLU A 806 -30.85 7.11 -46.81
CA GLU A 806 -31.17 7.50 -48.19
C GLU A 806 -31.77 8.92 -48.21
N GLY A 807 -30.94 9.95 -48.01
CA GLY A 807 -31.34 11.35 -48.18
C GLY A 807 -31.17 11.83 -49.62
N PHE A 808 -32.15 12.55 -50.17
CA PHE A 808 -32.08 13.20 -51.49
C PHE A 808 -31.53 14.63 -51.39
N ALA A 809 -32.10 15.45 -50.50
CA ALA A 809 -31.67 16.81 -50.23
C ALA A 809 -31.67 17.07 -48.73
N ALA A 810 -30.77 17.92 -48.25
CA ALA A 810 -30.69 18.32 -46.85
C ALA A 810 -30.48 19.83 -46.70
N PHE A 811 -31.11 20.41 -45.68
CA PHE A 811 -31.07 21.83 -45.39
C PHE A 811 -30.84 22.06 -43.89
N ARG A 812 -30.18 23.16 -43.52
CA ARG A 812 -30.00 23.60 -42.14
C ARG A 812 -30.51 25.03 -41.98
N TYR A 813 -31.10 25.37 -40.84
CA TYR A 813 -31.56 26.72 -40.51
C TYR A 813 -31.37 27.03 -39.02
N PHE A 814 -31.30 28.31 -38.68
CA PHE A 814 -31.17 28.80 -37.31
C PHE A 814 -32.28 29.79 -36.93
N ARG A 815 -33.06 30.27 -37.91
CA ARG A 815 -34.24 31.13 -37.78
C ARG A 815 -35.46 30.51 -38.44
N GLN A 816 -36.65 30.90 -37.99
CA GLN A 816 -37.95 30.44 -38.48
C GLN A 816 -38.88 31.65 -38.75
N PRO A 817 -39.94 31.51 -39.57
CA PRO A 817 -40.40 30.31 -40.27
C PRO A 817 -39.51 29.91 -41.46
N VAL A 818 -39.56 28.63 -41.80
CA VAL A 818 -38.92 28.04 -42.99
C VAL A 818 -39.96 27.14 -43.66
N GLU A 819 -40.04 27.21 -44.99
CA GLU A 819 -40.95 26.43 -45.83
C GLU A 819 -40.13 25.65 -46.87
N VAL A 820 -40.57 24.43 -47.17
CA VAL A 820 -39.96 23.60 -48.22
C VAL A 820 -40.97 23.41 -49.34
N SER A 821 -40.65 23.94 -50.52
CA SER A 821 -41.38 23.67 -51.75
C SER A 821 -40.79 22.44 -52.44
N LEU A 822 -41.65 21.45 -52.65
CA LEU A 822 -41.35 20.19 -53.32
C LEU A 822 -42.09 20.15 -54.65
N LYS A 823 -41.37 19.90 -55.74
CA LYS A 823 -41.96 19.53 -57.03
C LYS A 823 -41.66 18.07 -57.32
N ALA A 824 -42.66 17.29 -57.65
CA ALA A 824 -42.52 15.88 -58.01
C ALA A 824 -42.98 15.65 -59.46
N SER A 825 -42.16 14.93 -60.23
CA SER A 825 -42.50 14.48 -61.59
C SER A 825 -42.15 12.99 -61.75
N LYS A 826 -42.87 12.30 -62.63
CA LYS A 826 -42.65 10.88 -62.88
C LYS A 826 -41.54 10.70 -63.92
N LEU A 827 -40.49 9.95 -63.56
CA LEU A 827 -39.37 9.67 -64.45
C LEU A 827 -39.79 8.72 -65.58
N ASP A 828 -39.44 9.07 -66.81
CA ASP A 828 -39.56 8.19 -67.98
C ASP A 828 -38.28 7.33 -68.12
N VAL A 829 -38.44 6.08 -68.53
CA VAL A 829 -37.43 5.04 -68.26
C VAL A 829 -36.26 5.07 -69.26
N GLN A 830 -35.12 5.61 -68.84
CA GLN A 830 -33.83 5.40 -69.53
C GLN A 830 -33.36 3.94 -69.40
N GLY A 831 -32.53 3.50 -70.36
CA GLY A 831 -32.12 2.11 -70.54
C GLY A 831 -31.57 1.44 -69.27
N VAL A 832 -32.30 0.43 -68.78
CA VAL A 832 -31.97 -0.34 -67.58
C VAL A 832 -30.63 -1.05 -67.75
N VAL A 833 -29.78 -1.03 -66.71
CA VAL A 833 -28.54 -1.82 -66.63
C VAL A 833 -28.89 -3.30 -66.72
N GLN A 834 -28.59 -3.93 -67.86
CA GLN A 834 -29.01 -5.30 -68.17
C GLN A 834 -28.12 -6.36 -67.51
N THR A 835 -26.86 -6.01 -67.22
CA THR A 835 -25.89 -6.92 -66.63
C THR A 835 -25.07 -6.22 -65.53
N VAL A 836 -25.05 -6.82 -64.33
CA VAL A 836 -24.24 -6.38 -63.19
C VAL A 836 -23.23 -7.47 -62.83
N ILE A 837 -21.95 -7.11 -62.82
CA ILE A 837 -20.85 -7.95 -62.34
C ILE A 837 -20.55 -7.52 -60.91
N SER A 838 -21.03 -8.27 -59.93
CA SER A 838 -20.84 -7.92 -58.52
C SER A 838 -19.37 -8.05 -58.10
N ARG A 839 -18.70 -9.10 -58.57
CA ARG A 839 -17.29 -9.38 -58.29
C ARG A 839 -16.59 -9.90 -59.54
N SER A 840 -15.42 -9.35 -59.82
CA SER A 840 -14.51 -9.76 -60.89
C SER A 840 -13.17 -10.11 -60.26
N LEU A 841 -12.65 -11.30 -60.54
CA LEU A 841 -11.35 -11.78 -60.09
C LEU A 841 -10.53 -12.23 -61.29
N VAL A 842 -9.39 -11.59 -61.56
CA VAL A 842 -8.47 -12.01 -62.62
C VAL A 842 -7.15 -12.48 -62.02
N GLU A 843 -6.85 -13.76 -62.16
CA GLU A 843 -5.61 -14.38 -61.71
C GLU A 843 -4.66 -14.54 -62.92
N ILE A 844 -3.43 -14.07 -62.80
CA ILE A 844 -2.46 -13.95 -63.88
C ILE A 844 -1.12 -14.52 -63.43
N VAL A 845 -0.63 -15.56 -64.09
CA VAL A 845 0.70 -16.14 -63.85
C VAL A 845 1.58 -15.81 -65.06
N VAL A 846 2.69 -15.10 -64.82
CA VAL A 846 3.64 -14.69 -65.87
C VAL A 846 4.90 -15.54 -65.76
N ASP A 847 5.25 -16.27 -66.82
CA ASP A 847 6.48 -17.06 -66.85
C ASP A 847 7.72 -16.24 -67.25
N LYS A 848 8.90 -16.89 -67.27
CA LYS A 848 10.16 -16.26 -67.70
C LYS A 848 10.28 -16.07 -69.22
N ALA A 849 9.49 -16.78 -70.01
CA ALA A 849 9.48 -16.67 -71.47
C ALA A 849 8.58 -15.52 -71.96
N GLY A 850 7.81 -14.90 -71.05
CA GLY A 850 6.87 -13.83 -71.36
C GLY A 850 5.47 -14.32 -71.69
N VAL A 851 5.14 -15.58 -71.41
CA VAL A 851 3.79 -16.12 -71.58
C VAL A 851 3.00 -15.92 -70.30
N VAL A 852 1.84 -15.28 -70.44
CA VAL A 852 0.83 -15.14 -69.40
C VAL A 852 -0.15 -16.30 -69.49
N THR A 853 -0.41 -16.97 -68.37
CA THR A 853 -1.57 -17.84 -68.19
C THR A 853 -2.56 -17.14 -67.27
N GLY A 854 -3.76 -16.83 -67.78
CA GLY A 854 -4.79 -16.06 -67.08
C GLY A 854 -6.04 -16.89 -66.79
N ARG A 855 -6.57 -16.76 -65.57
CA ARG A 855 -7.87 -17.29 -65.15
C ARG A 855 -8.74 -16.12 -64.67
N ALA A 856 -9.75 -15.77 -65.45
CA ALA A 856 -10.70 -14.72 -65.11
C ALA A 856 -12.03 -15.33 -64.62
N ARG A 857 -12.47 -14.94 -63.43
CA ARG A 857 -13.67 -15.42 -62.76
C ARG A 857 -14.60 -14.24 -62.46
N TYR A 858 -15.86 -14.36 -62.81
CA TYR A 858 -16.86 -13.29 -62.71
C TYR A 858 -18.11 -13.80 -62.01
N ALA A 859 -18.64 -13.02 -61.08
CA ALA A 859 -19.91 -13.25 -60.42
C ALA A 859 -20.95 -12.29 -61.02
N ILE A 860 -21.81 -12.82 -61.89
CA ILE A 860 -22.65 -12.04 -62.82
C ILE A 860 -24.12 -12.22 -62.47
N LYS A 861 -24.88 -11.13 -62.53
CA LYS A 861 -26.34 -11.08 -62.51
C LYS A 861 -26.78 -10.39 -63.81
N SER A 862 -27.57 -11.06 -64.64
CA SER A 862 -27.89 -10.55 -65.99
C SER A 862 -29.30 -10.94 -66.43
N SER A 863 -30.05 -9.99 -66.99
CA SER A 863 -31.34 -10.24 -67.65
C SER A 863 -31.21 -10.90 -69.03
N GLU A 864 -30.01 -10.91 -69.63
CA GLU A 864 -29.76 -11.55 -70.92
C GLU A 864 -29.75 -13.08 -70.77
N ARG A 865 -30.47 -13.78 -71.66
CA ARG A 865 -30.77 -15.23 -71.54
C ARG A 865 -30.15 -16.12 -72.63
N GLN A 866 -29.35 -15.56 -73.55
CA GLN A 866 -28.88 -16.30 -74.72
C GLN A 866 -27.37 -16.23 -74.91
N ARG A 867 -26.79 -15.06 -75.20
CA ARG A 867 -25.35 -14.93 -75.49
C ARG A 867 -24.81 -13.64 -74.86
N LEU A 868 -23.83 -13.76 -73.97
CA LEU A 868 -23.09 -12.61 -73.45
C LEU A 868 -21.81 -12.38 -74.28
N ARG A 869 -21.52 -11.12 -74.61
CA ARG A 869 -20.29 -10.71 -75.29
C ARG A 869 -19.13 -10.56 -74.30
N ILE A 870 -17.99 -11.15 -74.62
CA ILE A 870 -16.72 -10.92 -73.93
C ILE A 870 -15.57 -10.73 -74.92
N ASP A 871 -14.83 -9.65 -74.74
CA ASP A 871 -13.69 -9.27 -75.54
C ASP A 871 -12.42 -9.71 -74.78
N LEU A 872 -11.70 -10.70 -75.34
CA LEU A 872 -10.43 -11.19 -74.80
C LEU A 872 -9.27 -10.34 -75.36
N PRO A 873 -8.12 -10.21 -74.66
CA PRO A 873 -6.96 -9.52 -75.23
C PRO A 873 -6.56 -10.12 -76.59
N GLY A 874 -6.14 -9.28 -77.54
CA GLY A 874 -6.03 -9.64 -78.97
C GLY A 874 -5.31 -10.96 -79.25
N ASP A 875 -4.11 -11.12 -78.69
CA ASP A 875 -3.23 -12.29 -78.87
C ASP A 875 -3.55 -13.45 -77.90
N ALA A 876 -4.63 -13.37 -77.13
CA ALA A 876 -5.00 -14.40 -76.15
C ALA A 876 -5.64 -15.62 -76.81
N GLN A 877 -5.03 -16.79 -76.59
CA GLN A 877 -5.56 -18.09 -76.96
C GLN A 877 -6.48 -18.59 -75.82
N PRO A 878 -7.80 -18.73 -76.01
CA PRO A 878 -8.68 -19.29 -75.00
C PRO A 878 -8.41 -20.79 -74.82
N LEU A 879 -8.17 -21.21 -73.57
CA LEU A 879 -7.93 -22.60 -73.18
C LEU A 879 -9.23 -23.31 -72.75
N GLY A 880 -10.23 -22.54 -72.29
CA GLY A 880 -11.54 -23.07 -71.91
C GLY A 880 -12.40 -22.03 -71.20
N ALA A 881 -13.70 -22.29 -71.10
CA ALA A 881 -14.63 -21.53 -70.27
C ALA A 881 -15.65 -22.45 -69.58
N ALA A 882 -16.18 -22.02 -68.44
CA ALA A 882 -17.25 -22.69 -67.73
C ALA A 882 -18.23 -21.68 -67.11
N MET A 883 -19.49 -22.12 -66.96
CA MET A 883 -20.54 -21.45 -66.21
C MET A 883 -20.89 -22.32 -65.00
N GLY A 884 -20.64 -21.82 -63.79
CA GLY A 884 -20.59 -22.66 -62.59
C GLY A 884 -19.61 -23.83 -62.81
N ASP A 885 -20.10 -25.05 -62.61
CA ASP A 885 -19.34 -26.29 -62.78
C ASP A 885 -19.62 -26.98 -64.14
N ARG A 886 -20.11 -26.24 -65.15
CA ARG A 886 -20.42 -26.78 -66.49
C ARG A 886 -19.55 -26.11 -67.56
N PRO A 887 -18.81 -26.86 -68.40
CA PRO A 887 -17.99 -26.28 -69.46
C PRO A 887 -18.87 -25.68 -70.57
N VAL A 888 -18.45 -24.55 -71.14
CA VAL A 888 -19.16 -23.81 -72.19
C VAL A 888 -18.17 -23.40 -73.28
N ALA A 889 -18.58 -23.51 -74.55
CA ALA A 889 -17.77 -23.08 -75.68
C ALA A 889 -17.70 -21.54 -75.79
N LEU A 890 -16.50 -21.02 -76.06
CA LEU A 890 -16.26 -19.64 -76.49
C LEU A 890 -16.36 -19.58 -78.02
N GLU A 891 -17.43 -18.98 -78.55
CA GLU A 891 -17.62 -18.82 -80.00
C GLU A 891 -16.98 -17.51 -80.49
N LYS A 892 -16.01 -17.59 -81.43
CA LYS A 892 -15.56 -16.42 -82.22
C LYS A 892 -16.41 -16.34 -83.49
N THR A 893 -17.30 -15.35 -83.58
CA THR A 893 -18.15 -15.16 -84.77
C THR A 893 -17.35 -14.53 -85.92
N PRO A 894 -17.35 -15.10 -87.14
CA PRO A 894 -16.71 -14.48 -88.30
C PRO A 894 -17.37 -13.13 -88.62
N GLY A 895 -16.58 -12.06 -88.72
CA GLY A 895 -17.06 -10.71 -89.04
C GLY A 895 -17.38 -9.80 -87.84
N ALA A 896 -17.16 -10.25 -86.60
CA ALA A 896 -17.09 -9.31 -85.48
C ALA A 896 -15.88 -8.37 -85.68
N SER A 897 -16.07 -7.06 -85.54
CA SER A 897 -14.95 -6.11 -85.67
C SER A 897 -14.03 -6.21 -84.45
N ASP A 898 -12.85 -6.78 -84.63
CA ASP A 898 -11.78 -6.74 -83.63
C ASP A 898 -11.37 -5.25 -83.44
N LYS A 899 -11.87 -4.63 -82.37
CA LYS A 899 -11.69 -3.20 -82.06
C LYS A 899 -10.45 -3.01 -81.18
N GLY A 900 -9.36 -2.56 -81.79
CA GLY A 900 -8.12 -2.27 -81.07
C GLY A 900 -7.46 -3.54 -80.51
N PRO A 901 -6.92 -3.53 -79.27
CA PRO A 901 -6.12 -4.63 -78.74
C PRO A 901 -6.94 -5.82 -78.20
N TYR A 902 -8.13 -6.08 -78.75
CA TYR A 902 -9.11 -7.03 -78.24
C TYR A 902 -9.79 -7.84 -79.35
N THR A 903 -9.96 -9.14 -79.09
CA THR A 903 -10.66 -10.11 -79.94
C THR A 903 -12.03 -10.45 -79.36
N THR A 904 -13.10 -10.21 -80.14
CA THR A 904 -14.49 -10.41 -79.68
C THR A 904 -14.87 -11.90 -79.65
N HIS A 905 -15.43 -12.36 -78.52
CA HIS A 905 -15.99 -13.71 -78.34
C HIS A 905 -17.40 -13.64 -77.71
N PHE A 906 -18.16 -14.73 -77.84
CA PHE A 906 -19.46 -14.89 -77.18
C PHE A 906 -19.50 -16.17 -76.34
N ILE A 907 -20.15 -16.08 -75.18
CA ILE A 907 -20.45 -17.22 -74.29
C ILE A 907 -21.97 -17.43 -74.30
N ASN A 908 -22.41 -18.67 -74.53
CA ASN A 908 -23.82 -19.04 -74.49
C ASN A 908 -24.27 -19.20 -73.02
N VAL A 909 -25.28 -18.45 -72.59
CA VAL A 909 -25.74 -18.36 -71.19
C VAL A 909 -27.14 -18.96 -71.03
N ALA A 910 -27.29 -20.22 -71.41
CA ALA A 910 -28.49 -21.01 -71.15
C ALA A 910 -28.50 -21.49 -69.68
N ARG A 911 -29.37 -20.91 -68.85
CA ARG A 911 -29.53 -21.25 -67.42
C ARG A 911 -30.98 -21.52 -67.02
N ALA A 912 -31.18 -22.36 -66.01
CA ALA A 912 -32.50 -22.61 -65.40
C ALA A 912 -32.86 -21.59 -64.29
N SER A 913 -31.85 -20.94 -63.73
CA SER A 913 -31.93 -19.89 -62.69
C SER A 913 -32.60 -18.60 -63.16
N GLY A 914 -33.14 -17.84 -62.21
CA GLY A 914 -33.85 -16.59 -62.49
C GLY A 914 -32.98 -15.49 -63.12
N ALA A 915 -33.62 -14.49 -63.72
CA ALA A 915 -32.94 -13.29 -64.24
C ALA A 915 -32.13 -12.56 -63.13
N ASP A 916 -32.64 -12.64 -61.90
CA ASP A 916 -32.17 -11.87 -60.75
C ASP A 916 -31.14 -12.61 -59.86
N GLU A 917 -30.83 -13.86 -60.23
CA GLU A 917 -29.95 -14.78 -59.51
C GLU A 917 -28.49 -14.65 -60.00
N LEU A 918 -27.54 -14.82 -59.07
CA LEU A 918 -26.11 -14.71 -59.33
C LEU A 918 -25.58 -16.02 -59.94
N PHE A 919 -24.82 -15.94 -61.04
CA PHE A 919 -24.13 -17.08 -61.62
C PHE A 919 -22.65 -16.75 -61.88
N HIS A 920 -21.80 -17.77 -61.87
CA HIS A 920 -20.37 -17.60 -62.04
C HIS A 920 -19.91 -17.99 -63.44
N VAL A 921 -19.00 -17.22 -64.03
CA VAL A 921 -18.32 -17.54 -65.29
C VAL A 921 -16.81 -17.54 -65.07
N THR A 922 -16.16 -18.65 -65.44
CA THR A 922 -14.71 -18.81 -65.41
C THR A 922 -14.18 -18.94 -66.84
N ILE A 923 -13.12 -18.21 -67.17
CA ILE A 923 -12.44 -18.23 -68.47
C ILE A 923 -10.95 -18.40 -68.26
N LEU A 924 -10.34 -19.30 -69.01
CA LEU A 924 -8.90 -19.53 -69.05
C LEU A 924 -8.34 -19.16 -70.40
N TYR A 925 -7.22 -18.46 -70.40
CA TYR A 925 -6.54 -18.00 -71.61
C TYR A 925 -5.03 -17.97 -71.43
N ARG A 926 -4.31 -18.08 -72.55
CA ARG A 926 -2.86 -17.91 -72.63
C ARG A 926 -2.55 -16.73 -73.54
N LEU A 927 -1.75 -15.78 -73.08
CA LEU A 927 -1.40 -14.54 -73.78
C LEU A 927 0.12 -14.39 -73.85
N PRO A 928 0.77 -14.49 -75.03
CA PRO A 928 2.18 -14.16 -75.18
C PRO A 928 2.39 -12.64 -75.12
N LEU A 929 3.36 -12.17 -74.32
CA LEU A 929 3.72 -10.75 -74.22
C LEU A 929 4.84 -10.42 -75.20
N SER A 930 4.68 -9.32 -75.95
CA SER A 930 5.70 -8.77 -76.83
C SER A 930 5.93 -7.28 -76.51
N PRO A 931 7.16 -6.85 -76.15
CA PRO A 931 8.35 -7.67 -75.89
C PRO A 931 8.20 -8.54 -74.64
N ALA A 932 8.98 -9.62 -74.55
CA ALA A 932 9.00 -10.47 -73.37
C ALA A 932 9.50 -9.68 -72.14
N PRO A 933 8.79 -9.70 -70.99
CA PRO A 933 9.26 -9.12 -69.74
C PRO A 933 10.51 -9.85 -69.21
N PHE A 934 11.09 -9.34 -68.13
CA PHE A 934 12.18 -9.98 -67.37
C PHE A 934 13.57 -10.05 -68.04
N GLY A 935 13.73 -9.55 -69.27
CA GLY A 935 15.04 -9.42 -69.93
C GLY A 935 15.98 -8.35 -69.35
N SER A 936 15.46 -7.42 -68.54
CA SER A 936 16.22 -6.38 -67.84
C SER A 936 16.22 -6.60 -66.32
N ASN A 937 16.96 -5.78 -65.56
CA ASN A 937 16.89 -5.83 -64.09
C ASN A 937 15.64 -5.15 -63.51
N GLY A 938 14.82 -4.48 -64.33
CA GLY A 938 13.54 -3.89 -63.93
C GLY A 938 12.84 -3.22 -65.10
N GLY A 939 11.53 -3.05 -65.00
CA GLY A 939 10.71 -2.46 -66.06
C GLY A 939 9.25 -2.27 -65.67
N LYS A 940 8.42 -1.93 -66.66
CA LYS A 940 6.96 -1.93 -66.56
C LYS A 940 6.41 -3.19 -67.22
N LEU A 941 5.32 -3.72 -66.69
CA LEU A 941 4.58 -4.86 -67.22
C LEU A 941 3.12 -4.43 -67.37
N LEU A 942 2.66 -4.37 -68.62
CA LEU A 942 1.28 -4.08 -69.00
C LEU A 942 0.52 -5.40 -69.15
N LEU A 943 -0.55 -5.58 -68.40
CA LEU A 943 -1.42 -6.75 -68.45
C LEU A 943 -2.83 -6.32 -68.84
N ARG A 944 -3.33 -6.83 -69.97
CA ARG A 944 -4.72 -6.62 -70.43
C ARG A 944 -5.61 -7.74 -69.89
N MET A 945 -6.82 -7.37 -69.49
CA MET A 945 -7.82 -8.23 -68.88
C MET A 945 -9.05 -8.32 -69.78
N PRO A 946 -9.82 -9.43 -69.74
CA PRO A 946 -11.05 -9.55 -70.51
C PRO A 946 -12.10 -8.49 -70.16
N VAL A 947 -12.83 -8.01 -71.16
CA VAL A 947 -13.84 -6.94 -71.02
C VAL A 947 -15.22 -7.46 -71.43
N TRP A 948 -16.24 -7.23 -70.61
CA TRP A 948 -17.62 -7.63 -70.91
C TRP A 948 -18.35 -6.53 -71.69
N GLY A 949 -19.15 -6.92 -72.70
CA GLY A 949 -19.92 -5.99 -73.55
C GLY A 949 -19.11 -5.21 -74.60
N GLY A 950 -17.78 -5.18 -74.47
CA GLY A 950 -16.85 -4.43 -75.33
C GLY A 950 -16.41 -3.09 -74.73
N LEU A 951 -15.49 -2.41 -75.42
CA LEU A 951 -14.86 -1.17 -74.90
C LEU A 951 -15.83 0.01 -74.71
N ASP A 952 -16.94 0.03 -75.45
CA ASP A 952 -17.95 1.10 -75.46
C ASP A 952 -19.24 0.74 -74.69
N ALA A 953 -19.19 -0.30 -73.83
CA ALA A 953 -20.40 -0.98 -73.31
C ALA A 953 -21.27 -0.13 -72.36
N GLN A 954 -22.32 0.49 -72.91
CA GLN A 954 -23.42 1.03 -72.12
C GLN A 954 -24.31 -0.12 -71.61
N GLY A 955 -24.58 -0.16 -70.30
CA GLY A 955 -25.51 -1.12 -69.68
C GLY A 955 -24.89 -2.31 -68.95
N ILE A 956 -23.55 -2.40 -68.85
CA ILE A 956 -22.86 -3.35 -67.97
C ILE A 956 -22.11 -2.61 -66.86
N VAL A 957 -22.35 -2.96 -65.59
CA VAL A 957 -21.71 -2.34 -64.42
C VAL A 957 -20.93 -3.37 -63.61
N THR A 958 -19.62 -3.15 -63.42
CA THR A 958 -18.81 -3.93 -62.47
C THR A 958 -18.73 -3.18 -61.15
N GLN A 959 -19.00 -3.84 -60.02
CA GLN A 959 -18.93 -3.21 -58.69
C GLN A 959 -17.52 -3.28 -58.10
N GLN A 960 -16.92 -4.47 -58.07
CA GLN A 960 -15.60 -4.70 -57.48
C GLN A 960 -14.74 -5.61 -58.37
N SER A 961 -13.49 -5.21 -58.60
CA SER A 961 -12.48 -5.99 -59.33
C SER A 961 -11.25 -6.26 -58.46
N ARG A 962 -10.74 -7.49 -58.52
CA ARG A 962 -9.46 -7.92 -57.95
C ARG A 962 -8.59 -8.55 -59.02
N VAL A 963 -7.29 -8.27 -58.97
CA VAL A 963 -6.28 -8.78 -59.90
C VAL A 963 -5.13 -9.36 -59.10
N ALA A 964 -4.91 -10.67 -59.21
CA ALA A 964 -3.82 -11.37 -58.57
C ALA A 964 -2.75 -11.70 -59.62
N VAL A 965 -1.53 -11.19 -59.46
CA VAL A 965 -0.44 -11.37 -60.43
C VAL A 965 0.73 -12.12 -59.78
N TRP A 966 1.10 -13.27 -60.33
CA TRP A 966 2.29 -14.03 -59.96
C TRP A 966 3.40 -13.84 -61.00
N VAL A 967 4.61 -13.59 -60.51
CA VAL A 967 5.83 -13.46 -61.31
C VAL A 967 6.91 -14.44 -60.84
N PRO A 968 7.94 -14.77 -61.63
CA PRO A 968 8.96 -15.73 -61.22
C PRO A 968 9.70 -15.26 -59.96
N GLN A 969 10.11 -16.18 -59.07
CA GLN A 969 10.56 -15.84 -57.70
C GLN A 969 11.70 -14.82 -57.59
N GLU A 970 12.54 -14.67 -58.62
CA GLU A 970 13.64 -13.70 -58.65
C GLU A 970 13.18 -12.25 -58.94
N PHE A 971 11.91 -12.05 -59.28
CA PHE A 971 11.29 -10.75 -59.54
C PHE A 971 10.24 -10.42 -58.47
N SER A 972 9.98 -9.13 -58.27
CA SER A 972 8.86 -8.63 -57.46
C SER A 972 8.17 -7.49 -58.20
N LEU A 973 6.85 -7.42 -58.07
CA LEU A 973 6.12 -6.20 -58.34
C LEU A 973 6.34 -5.22 -57.17
N VAL A 974 6.45 -3.93 -57.44
CA VAL A 974 6.94 -2.95 -56.44
C VAL A 974 6.11 -1.66 -56.29
N SER A 975 5.16 -1.37 -57.18
CA SER A 975 4.38 -0.11 -57.21
C SER A 975 2.88 -0.37 -57.16
N SER A 976 2.09 0.54 -56.58
CA SER A 976 0.63 0.55 -56.75
C SER A 976 0.23 1.23 -58.09
N PRO A 977 -0.46 0.53 -59.03
CA PRO A 977 -0.88 1.11 -60.31
C PRO A 977 -1.97 2.18 -60.15
N THR A 978 -2.06 3.10 -61.11
CA THR A 978 -3.05 4.19 -61.10
C THR A 978 -4.50 3.68 -61.03
N GLY A 979 -5.19 3.99 -59.94
CA GLY A 979 -6.57 3.54 -59.68
C GLY A 979 -6.69 2.08 -59.28
N TYR A 980 -5.61 1.45 -58.81
CA TYR A 980 -5.63 0.17 -58.11
C TYR A 980 -5.01 0.35 -56.72
N THR A 981 -5.54 -0.35 -55.73
CA THR A 981 -4.98 -0.43 -54.38
C THR A 981 -4.31 -1.77 -54.15
N LEU A 982 -3.06 -1.77 -53.71
CA LEU A 982 -2.36 -2.99 -53.28
C LEU A 982 -2.97 -3.52 -51.96
N GLU A 983 -3.54 -4.72 -51.99
CA GLU A 983 -4.05 -5.41 -50.79
C GLU A 983 -2.96 -6.20 -50.07
N THR A 984 -1.95 -6.71 -50.81
CA THR A 984 -0.77 -7.38 -50.24
C THR A 984 0.23 -6.39 -49.61
N ARG A 985 -0.20 -5.64 -48.60
CA ARG A 985 0.67 -4.71 -47.85
C ARG A 985 1.62 -5.46 -46.92
N ARG A 986 2.92 -5.12 -46.97
CA ARG A 986 3.89 -5.61 -45.98
C ARG A 986 3.65 -4.92 -44.64
N LYS A 987 3.66 -5.65 -43.53
CA LYS A 987 3.69 -5.04 -42.20
C LYS A 987 5.13 -4.69 -41.82
N PHE A 988 5.31 -3.68 -40.97
CA PHE A 988 6.64 -3.24 -40.54
C PHE A 988 7.46 -4.35 -39.83
N ASN A 989 6.80 -5.28 -39.14
CA ASN A 989 7.48 -6.45 -38.55
C ASN A 989 8.04 -7.42 -39.61
N ASP A 990 7.39 -7.56 -40.76
CA ASP A 990 7.84 -8.47 -41.83
C ASP A 990 9.15 -7.95 -42.49
N LEU A 991 9.48 -6.66 -42.31
CA LEU A 991 10.74 -6.06 -42.75
C LEU A 991 11.96 -6.49 -41.91
N ILE A 992 11.77 -6.97 -40.67
CA ILE A 992 12.84 -7.17 -39.69
C ILE A 992 13.50 -8.56 -39.81
N LEU A 993 12.76 -9.56 -40.30
CA LEU A 993 13.19 -10.96 -40.35
C LEU A 993 13.55 -11.47 -41.76
N ALA A 994 13.57 -10.57 -42.76
CA ALA A 994 13.82 -10.89 -44.17
C ALA A 994 12.98 -12.08 -44.70
N SER A 995 11.80 -12.31 -44.12
CA SER A 995 10.96 -13.46 -44.45
C SER A 995 10.49 -13.38 -45.91
N PRO A 996 10.41 -14.50 -46.64
CA PRO A 996 9.75 -14.51 -47.94
C PRO A 996 8.30 -14.02 -47.78
N LEU A 997 7.77 -13.36 -48.82
CA LEU A 997 6.34 -13.02 -48.86
C LEU A 997 5.53 -14.32 -48.94
N ASN A 998 5.17 -14.88 -47.79
CA ASN A 998 4.08 -15.85 -47.73
C ASN A 998 2.79 -15.14 -48.16
N SER A 999 1.96 -15.89 -48.89
CA SER A 999 0.82 -15.52 -49.72
C SER A 999 -0.41 -14.91 -49.00
N ARG A 1000 -0.19 -14.13 -47.93
CA ARG A 1000 -1.25 -13.45 -47.18
C ARG A 1000 -2.10 -12.56 -48.10
N GLY A 1001 -3.40 -12.83 -48.12
CA GLY A 1001 -4.39 -12.20 -49.01
C GLY A 1001 -4.73 -13.02 -50.26
N LEU A 1002 -3.87 -13.95 -50.70
CA LEU A 1002 -4.13 -14.84 -51.83
C LEU A 1002 -4.86 -16.14 -51.41
N GLU A 1003 -4.77 -16.50 -50.14
CA GLU A 1003 -5.34 -17.73 -49.56
C GLU A 1003 -6.88 -17.71 -49.40
N GLY A 1004 -7.54 -16.57 -49.64
CA GLY A 1004 -9.01 -16.40 -49.53
C GLY A 1004 -9.71 -15.95 -50.83
N LEU A 1005 -9.05 -16.04 -51.99
CA LEU A 1005 -9.61 -15.56 -53.26
C LEU A 1005 -10.88 -16.30 -53.69
N ASP A 1006 -10.95 -17.60 -53.37
CA ASP A 1006 -12.04 -18.49 -53.75
C ASP A 1006 -13.31 -18.22 -52.92
N GLU A 1007 -13.15 -17.92 -51.63
CA GLU A 1007 -14.21 -17.42 -50.74
C GLU A 1007 -14.70 -16.04 -51.18
N TRP A 1008 -13.78 -15.13 -51.54
CA TRP A 1008 -14.16 -13.79 -51.98
C TRP A 1008 -14.97 -13.77 -53.28
N ILE A 1009 -14.62 -14.58 -54.29
CA ILE A 1009 -15.42 -14.64 -55.53
C ILE A 1009 -16.74 -15.38 -55.32
N GLY A 1010 -16.89 -16.16 -54.25
CA GLY A 1010 -18.11 -16.92 -53.91
C GLY A 1010 -18.23 -18.27 -54.61
N GLN A 1011 -17.19 -18.71 -55.33
CA GLN A 1011 -17.13 -20.01 -55.99
C GLN A 1011 -15.77 -20.67 -55.68
N THR A 1012 -15.80 -21.77 -54.94
CA THR A 1012 -14.66 -22.68 -54.79
C THR A 1012 -14.16 -23.09 -56.17
N ALA A 1013 -12.83 -23.13 -56.37
CA ALA A 1013 -12.27 -23.59 -57.63
C ALA A 1013 -12.61 -25.07 -57.88
N SER A 1014 -13.69 -25.33 -58.62
CA SER A 1014 -14.03 -26.64 -59.15
C SER A 1014 -12.84 -27.18 -59.92
N GLY A 1015 -12.37 -28.40 -59.62
CA GLY A 1015 -11.18 -29.03 -60.20
C GLY A 1015 -11.24 -29.34 -61.71
N MET A 1016 -12.20 -28.74 -62.42
CA MET A 1016 -12.41 -28.85 -63.86
C MET A 1016 -11.30 -28.17 -64.68
N PHE A 1017 -10.56 -27.23 -64.08
CA PHE A 1017 -9.38 -26.62 -64.70
C PHE A 1017 -8.26 -26.43 -63.68
N ASP A 1018 -7.12 -27.07 -63.92
CA ASP A 1018 -5.90 -26.82 -63.16
C ASP A 1018 -5.30 -25.45 -63.53
N PHE A 1019 -4.82 -24.72 -62.52
CA PHE A 1019 -4.24 -23.38 -62.68
C PHE A 1019 -3.06 -23.23 -61.69
N PRO A 1020 -1.82 -23.44 -62.16
CA PRO A 1020 -0.64 -23.44 -61.28
C PRO A 1020 -0.32 -22.02 -60.82
N ARG A 1021 -0.62 -21.70 -59.55
CA ARG A 1021 -0.31 -20.42 -58.87
C ARG A 1021 1.18 -20.34 -58.48
N GLU A 1022 2.09 -20.59 -59.43
CA GLU A 1022 3.54 -20.62 -59.19
C GLU A 1022 4.18 -19.22 -59.16
N GLY A 1023 5.19 -19.04 -58.29
CA GLY A 1023 5.96 -17.80 -58.18
C GLY A 1023 5.48 -16.85 -57.07
N ARG A 1024 5.88 -15.58 -57.17
CA ARG A 1024 5.63 -14.54 -56.17
C ARG A 1024 4.36 -13.77 -56.52
N GLY A 1025 3.26 -14.10 -55.84
CA GLY A 1025 1.94 -13.48 -56.04
C GLY A 1025 1.78 -12.11 -55.38
N THR A 1026 0.99 -11.22 -56.02
CA THR A 1026 0.65 -9.87 -55.54
C THR A 1026 -0.81 -9.57 -55.86
N LEU A 1027 -1.60 -9.11 -54.89
CA LEU A 1027 -3.04 -8.82 -55.05
C LEU A 1027 -3.33 -7.31 -55.10
N TYR A 1028 -4.02 -6.89 -56.16
CA TYR A 1028 -4.53 -5.54 -56.36
C TYR A 1028 -6.07 -5.55 -56.36
N SER A 1029 -6.69 -4.47 -55.90
CA SER A 1029 -8.14 -4.27 -55.97
C SER A 1029 -8.53 -2.90 -56.53
N ARG A 1030 -9.76 -2.80 -57.05
CA ARG A 1030 -10.33 -1.61 -57.67
C ARG A 1030 -11.86 -1.61 -57.52
N LEU A 1031 -12.45 -0.43 -57.33
CA LEU A 1031 -13.88 -0.20 -57.47
C LEU A 1031 -14.18 0.12 -58.95
N GLY A 1032 -15.24 -0.48 -59.49
CA GLY A 1032 -15.50 -0.44 -60.94
C GLY A 1032 -14.73 -1.50 -61.73
N SER A 1033 -14.89 -1.47 -63.06
CA SER A 1033 -14.11 -2.30 -63.98
C SER A 1033 -12.68 -1.77 -64.16
N GLY A 1034 -11.79 -2.62 -64.67
CA GLY A 1034 -10.46 -2.24 -65.12
C GLY A 1034 -9.98 -3.17 -66.22
N ASN A 1035 -9.72 -2.59 -67.39
CA ASN A 1035 -9.44 -3.33 -68.63
C ASN A 1035 -7.94 -3.65 -68.77
N GLU A 1036 -7.07 -2.83 -68.18
CA GLU A 1036 -5.63 -3.04 -68.15
C GLU A 1036 -5.01 -2.58 -66.82
N ILE A 1037 -3.87 -3.17 -66.46
CA ILE A 1037 -3.09 -2.83 -65.28
C ILE A 1037 -1.60 -2.74 -65.66
N THR A 1038 -0.94 -1.65 -65.27
CA THR A 1038 0.50 -1.44 -65.50
C THR A 1038 1.24 -1.49 -64.17
N VAL A 1039 2.01 -2.55 -63.94
CA VAL A 1039 2.79 -2.76 -62.71
C VAL A 1039 4.29 -2.55 -62.98
N VAL A 1040 5.01 -1.91 -62.05
CA VAL A 1040 6.48 -1.87 -62.08
C VAL A 1040 7.02 -3.14 -61.44
N TRP A 1041 8.01 -3.76 -62.07
CA TRP A 1041 8.68 -4.97 -61.59
C TRP A 1041 10.20 -4.78 -61.51
N TRP A 1042 10.82 -5.38 -60.49
CA TRP A 1042 12.26 -5.35 -60.24
C TRP A 1042 12.82 -6.76 -60.06
N ARG A 1043 14.07 -6.97 -60.50
CA ARG A 1043 14.86 -8.17 -60.20
C ARG A 1043 15.45 -8.05 -58.80
N LEU A 1044 14.94 -8.85 -57.86
CA LEU A 1044 15.23 -8.75 -56.43
C LEU A 1044 16.73 -8.80 -56.12
N PRO A 1045 17.53 -9.77 -56.61
CA PRO A 1045 18.97 -9.82 -56.31
C PRO A 1045 19.76 -8.59 -56.75
N PHE A 1046 19.38 -7.93 -57.85
CA PHE A 1046 20.14 -6.80 -58.39
C PHE A 1046 20.00 -5.57 -57.47
N TYR A 1047 18.77 -5.21 -57.10
CA TYR A 1047 18.52 -4.05 -56.26
C TYR A 1047 18.92 -4.25 -54.80
N THR A 1048 18.83 -5.47 -54.25
CA THR A 1048 19.33 -5.75 -52.90
C THR A 1048 20.85 -5.60 -52.82
N TRP A 1049 21.59 -6.09 -53.83
CA TRP A 1049 23.05 -5.90 -53.90
C TRP A 1049 23.44 -4.43 -54.03
N ILE A 1050 22.80 -3.66 -54.91
CA ILE A 1050 23.09 -2.23 -55.08
C ILE A 1050 22.81 -1.46 -53.77
N ALA A 1051 21.63 -1.66 -53.17
CA ALA A 1051 21.26 -1.01 -51.92
C ALA A 1051 22.23 -1.36 -50.77
N THR A 1052 22.68 -2.62 -50.71
CA THR A 1052 23.66 -3.09 -49.73
C THR A 1052 25.03 -2.46 -49.93
N ILE A 1053 25.54 -2.39 -51.16
CA ILE A 1053 26.83 -1.75 -51.48
C ILE A 1053 26.79 -0.26 -51.14
N VAL A 1054 25.74 0.46 -51.53
CA VAL A 1054 25.59 1.89 -51.25
C VAL A 1054 25.61 2.16 -49.73
N LEU A 1055 24.87 1.38 -48.96
CA LEU A 1055 24.84 1.53 -47.50
C LEU A 1055 26.18 1.15 -46.83
N ILE A 1056 26.91 0.17 -47.34
CA ILE A 1056 28.28 -0.14 -46.87
C ILE A 1056 29.24 1.02 -47.16
N VAL A 1057 29.16 1.65 -48.33
CA VAL A 1057 29.96 2.84 -48.65
C VAL A 1057 29.62 4.01 -47.72
N VAL A 1058 28.34 4.29 -47.49
CA VAL A 1058 27.88 5.30 -46.52
C VAL A 1058 28.36 4.98 -45.10
N ALA A 1059 28.29 3.71 -44.67
CA ALA A 1059 28.77 3.25 -43.38
C ALA A 1059 30.28 3.51 -43.19
N LEU A 1060 31.08 3.25 -44.23
CA LEU A 1060 32.52 3.44 -44.24
C LEU A 1060 32.92 4.92 -44.24
N LEU A 1061 32.21 5.76 -45.01
CA LEU A 1061 32.39 7.23 -45.03
C LEU A 1061 32.09 7.83 -43.66
N LEU A 1062 30.93 7.49 -43.08
CA LEU A 1062 30.52 8.01 -41.77
C LEU A 1062 31.27 7.37 -40.59
N ARG A 1063 32.06 6.31 -40.79
CA ARG A 1063 32.72 5.53 -39.73
C ARG A 1063 33.41 6.39 -38.67
N ARG A 1064 34.16 7.41 -39.10
CA ARG A 1064 34.96 8.32 -38.23
C ARG A 1064 34.20 9.54 -37.69
N THR A 1065 32.93 9.73 -38.04
CA THR A 1065 32.11 10.87 -37.58
C THR A 1065 31.50 10.61 -36.19
N PRO A 1066 31.16 11.65 -35.41
CA PRO A 1066 30.48 11.51 -34.13
C PRO A 1066 29.09 10.88 -34.29
N LEU A 1067 28.53 10.37 -33.18
CA LEU A 1067 27.22 9.72 -33.18
C LEU A 1067 26.09 10.66 -33.66
N GLU A 1068 26.18 11.95 -33.33
CA GLU A 1068 25.25 12.99 -33.76
C GLU A 1068 25.17 13.07 -35.30
N ASN A 1069 26.31 13.18 -36.00
CA ASN A 1069 26.35 13.21 -37.46
C ASN A 1069 25.81 11.92 -38.12
N LYS A 1070 25.97 10.77 -37.46
CA LYS A 1070 25.39 9.50 -37.92
C LYS A 1070 23.86 9.54 -37.77
N LEU A 1071 23.37 10.05 -36.65
CA LEU A 1071 21.94 10.17 -36.37
C LEU A 1071 21.26 11.20 -37.30
N THR A 1072 21.89 12.35 -37.58
CA THR A 1072 21.32 13.37 -38.47
C THR A 1072 21.19 12.88 -39.92
N VAL A 1073 22.18 12.14 -40.43
CA VAL A 1073 22.09 11.55 -41.78
C VAL A 1073 21.01 10.47 -41.86
N LEU A 1074 20.86 9.63 -40.82
CA LEU A 1074 19.78 8.66 -40.74
C LEU A 1074 18.40 9.33 -40.65
N LEU A 1075 18.28 10.41 -39.86
CA LEU A 1075 17.06 11.19 -39.74
C LEU A 1075 16.69 11.83 -41.10
N LEU A 1076 17.65 12.45 -41.78
CA LEU A 1076 17.44 13.02 -43.11
C LEU A 1076 16.98 11.97 -44.14
N ALA A 1077 17.63 10.80 -44.14
CA ALA A 1077 17.24 9.69 -45.01
C ALA A 1077 15.81 9.18 -44.71
N ALA A 1078 15.43 9.08 -43.43
CA ALA A 1078 14.08 8.74 -43.01
C ALA A 1078 13.05 9.81 -43.41
N THR A 1079 13.39 11.10 -43.31
CA THR A 1079 12.54 12.21 -43.76
C THR A 1079 12.32 12.18 -45.28
N ILE A 1080 13.37 11.93 -46.07
CA ILE A 1080 13.27 11.78 -47.54
C ILE A 1080 12.41 10.56 -47.90
N ALA A 1081 12.57 9.43 -47.21
CA ALA A 1081 11.72 8.26 -47.41
C ALA A 1081 10.25 8.55 -47.07
N ALA A 1082 9.97 9.25 -45.96
CA ALA A 1082 8.62 9.62 -45.57
C ALA A 1082 7.94 10.57 -46.57
N ALA A 1083 8.67 11.58 -47.06
CA ALA A 1083 8.18 12.49 -48.11
C ALA A 1083 7.91 11.73 -49.43
N SER A 1084 8.78 10.77 -49.78
CA SER A 1084 8.60 9.96 -51.00
C SER A 1084 7.43 8.99 -50.91
N ALA A 1085 7.09 8.52 -49.70
CA ALA A 1085 5.97 7.61 -49.47
C ALA A 1085 4.59 8.28 -49.68
N ILE A 1086 4.53 9.61 -49.77
CA ILE A 1086 3.32 10.35 -50.17
C ILE A 1086 3.00 10.09 -51.66
N ALA A 1087 4.02 9.87 -52.49
CA ALA A 1087 3.86 9.63 -53.93
C ALA A 1087 3.61 8.15 -54.27
N ASP A 1088 4.42 7.23 -53.71
CA ASP A 1088 4.20 5.77 -53.80
C ASP A 1088 4.78 5.08 -52.55
N ALA A 1089 3.90 4.84 -51.56
CA ALA A 1089 4.26 4.19 -50.31
C ALA A 1089 4.77 2.75 -50.50
N ASP A 1090 4.23 2.01 -51.47
CA ASP A 1090 4.57 0.61 -51.69
C ASP A 1090 5.96 0.47 -52.33
N LEU A 1091 6.31 1.39 -53.24
CA LEU A 1091 7.64 1.47 -53.83
C LEU A 1091 8.70 1.84 -52.79
N VAL A 1092 8.44 2.81 -51.92
CA VAL A 1092 9.34 3.14 -50.80
C VAL A 1092 9.54 1.95 -49.88
N LEU A 1093 8.47 1.21 -49.55
CA LEU A 1093 8.54 0.04 -48.70
C LEU A 1093 9.38 -1.10 -49.32
N HIS A 1094 9.35 -1.24 -50.66
CA HIS A 1094 10.24 -2.14 -51.39
C HIS A 1094 11.71 -1.69 -51.37
N ILE A 1095 11.99 -0.38 -51.45
CA ILE A 1095 13.35 0.17 -51.29
C ILE A 1095 13.89 -0.12 -49.88
N VAL A 1096 13.12 0.17 -48.83
CA VAL A 1096 13.55 -0.08 -47.43
C VAL A 1096 13.80 -1.57 -47.18
N ALA A 1097 12.97 -2.46 -47.74
CA ALA A 1097 13.22 -3.90 -47.66
C ALA A 1097 14.48 -4.34 -48.42
N ALA A 1098 14.78 -3.72 -49.59
CA ALA A 1098 16.01 -4.00 -50.32
C ALA A 1098 17.27 -3.51 -49.57
N MET A 1099 17.13 -2.45 -48.77
CA MET A 1099 18.19 -1.90 -47.91
C MET A 1099 18.52 -2.74 -46.67
N PHE A 1100 17.69 -3.73 -46.29
CA PHE A 1100 17.81 -4.45 -45.01
C PHE A 1100 19.23 -4.99 -44.73
N PHE A 1101 19.82 -5.77 -45.64
CA PHE A 1101 21.15 -6.32 -45.47
C PHE A 1101 22.24 -5.24 -45.41
N GLY A 1102 22.06 -4.13 -46.13
CA GLY A 1102 22.92 -2.94 -46.04
C GLY A 1102 22.84 -2.22 -44.70
N LEU A 1103 21.64 -2.10 -44.11
CA LEU A 1103 21.45 -1.51 -42.79
C LEU A 1103 22.08 -2.37 -41.69
N VAL A 1104 21.89 -3.70 -41.75
CA VAL A 1104 22.55 -4.65 -40.84
C VAL A 1104 24.08 -4.56 -40.95
N ALA A 1105 24.62 -4.56 -42.18
CA ALA A 1105 26.05 -4.40 -42.42
C ALA A 1105 26.57 -3.05 -41.91
N MET A 1106 25.85 -1.95 -42.13
CA MET A 1106 26.20 -0.61 -41.63
C MET A 1106 26.28 -0.56 -40.10
N VAL A 1107 25.29 -1.10 -39.40
CA VAL A 1107 25.28 -1.19 -37.93
C VAL A 1107 26.46 -2.02 -37.44
N LEU A 1108 26.73 -3.17 -38.06
CA LEU A 1108 27.84 -4.05 -37.69
C LEU A 1108 29.21 -3.39 -37.94
N ILE A 1109 29.39 -2.67 -39.05
CA ILE A 1109 30.60 -1.87 -39.34
C ILE A 1109 30.82 -0.79 -38.29
N TRP A 1110 29.77 -0.08 -37.85
CA TRP A 1110 29.87 0.93 -36.80
C TRP A 1110 30.13 0.34 -35.42
N LEU A 1111 29.52 -0.80 -35.09
CA LEU A 1111 29.71 -1.50 -33.82
C LEU A 1111 31.15 -2.03 -33.70
N VAL A 1112 31.67 -2.70 -34.74
CA VAL A 1112 33.07 -3.13 -34.81
C VAL A 1112 34.02 -1.93 -34.74
N ALA A 1113 33.74 -0.84 -35.46
CA ALA A 1113 34.57 0.37 -35.40
C ALA A 1113 34.56 1.02 -34.00
N SER A 1114 33.44 0.95 -33.26
CA SER A 1114 33.35 1.45 -31.89
C SER A 1114 34.20 0.61 -30.93
N ILE A 1115 34.12 -0.73 -31.03
CA ILE A 1115 34.94 -1.64 -30.21
C ILE A 1115 36.43 -1.41 -30.49
N VAL A 1116 36.83 -1.34 -31.77
CA VAL A 1116 38.23 -1.10 -32.17
C VAL A 1116 38.76 0.26 -31.72
N ASN A 1117 37.91 1.29 -31.61
CA ASN A 1117 38.32 2.59 -31.04
C ASN A 1117 38.44 2.54 -29.50
N CYS A 1118 37.61 1.77 -28.80
CA CYS A 1118 37.75 1.56 -27.35
C CYS A 1118 39.01 0.77 -26.98
N CYS A 1119 39.46 -0.14 -27.83
CA CYS A 1119 40.64 -0.99 -27.58
C CYS A 1119 42.00 -0.35 -27.96
N ARG A 1120 42.05 0.94 -28.29
CA ARG A 1120 43.31 1.65 -28.55
C ARG A 1120 43.87 2.27 -27.27
N PRO A 1121 45.06 1.88 -26.78
CA PRO A 1121 45.69 2.56 -25.67
C PRO A 1121 45.99 4.01 -26.04
N GLY A 1122 45.48 4.95 -25.24
CA GLY A 1122 45.67 6.37 -25.48
C GLY A 1122 47.13 6.78 -25.35
N LYS A 1123 47.64 7.54 -26.33
CA LYS A 1123 48.88 8.30 -26.12
C LYS A 1123 48.61 9.37 -25.05
N PRO A 1124 49.50 9.56 -24.06
CA PRO A 1124 49.31 10.57 -23.03
C PRO A 1124 49.30 11.98 -23.65
N LYS A 1125 48.39 12.83 -23.17
CA LYS A 1125 48.48 14.29 -23.42
C LYS A 1125 49.74 14.83 -22.75
N PRO A 1126 50.50 15.73 -23.41
CA PRO A 1126 51.48 16.53 -22.70
C PRO A 1126 50.80 17.39 -21.64
N VAL A 1127 51.42 17.49 -20.47
CA VAL A 1127 51.17 18.55 -19.49
C VAL A 1127 52.21 19.63 -19.75
N GLU A 1128 51.77 20.87 -19.89
CA GLU A 1128 52.67 22.03 -19.91
C GLU A 1128 52.10 23.14 -19.01
N VAL A 1129 53.02 23.88 -18.38
CA VAL A 1129 52.84 24.67 -17.15
C VAL A 1129 52.70 26.17 -17.50
N PRO A 1130 51.97 26.99 -16.73
CA PRO A 1130 51.72 28.38 -17.10
C PRO A 1130 52.94 29.29 -16.92
N LEU A 1131 53.05 30.31 -17.77
CA LEU A 1131 54.02 31.42 -17.65
C LEU A 1131 53.35 32.76 -17.98
N GLU A 1132 53.71 33.79 -17.23
CA GLU A 1132 53.19 35.15 -17.33
C GLU A 1132 53.98 36.05 -18.30
N GLN A 1133 53.25 36.88 -19.06
CA GLN A 1133 53.49 38.29 -19.47
C GLN A 1133 54.88 38.77 -20.00
N PRO A 1134 54.90 39.67 -21.01
CA PRO A 1134 54.76 41.13 -20.79
C PRO A 1134 53.67 41.77 -21.70
N VAL A 1135 52.85 42.76 -21.31
CA VAL A 1135 53.04 44.11 -20.71
C VAL A 1135 53.18 45.27 -21.75
N VAL A 1136 52.02 45.91 -22.02
CA VAL A 1136 51.74 47.38 -22.12
C VAL A 1136 52.37 48.27 -23.22
N LYS A 1137 51.49 48.90 -24.03
CA LYS A 1137 51.26 50.38 -24.16
C LYS A 1137 50.06 50.68 -25.09
N THR A 1138 48.88 51.11 -24.61
CA THR A 1138 48.40 52.49 -24.33
C THR A 1138 47.65 53.20 -25.49
N LYS A 1139 46.31 53.34 -25.35
CA LYS A 1139 45.42 54.50 -25.65
C LYS A 1139 43.98 54.06 -25.33
N VAL A 1140 43.21 54.59 -24.36
CA VAL A 1140 42.59 55.95 -24.27
C VAL A 1140 41.82 56.23 -25.57
N GLU A 1141 40.50 56.41 -25.60
CA GLU A 1141 39.65 57.28 -24.75
C GLU A 1141 38.18 56.82 -24.72
N GLU A 1142 37.32 57.53 -23.98
CA GLU A 1142 35.90 57.20 -23.74
C GLU A 1142 34.94 57.82 -24.83
N PRO A 1143 33.62 57.87 -24.64
CA PRO A 1143 32.64 57.54 -25.68
C PRO A 1143 32.35 58.71 -26.63
N LEU A 1144 31.55 58.47 -27.67
CA LEU A 1144 30.47 59.40 -28.06
C LEU A 1144 29.52 58.80 -29.10
N ALA A 1145 28.25 59.16 -28.99
CA ALA A 1145 27.27 58.96 -30.04
C ALA A 1145 27.54 59.92 -31.22
N VAL A 1146 27.31 59.45 -32.45
CA VAL A 1146 27.05 60.34 -33.58
C VAL A 1146 25.55 60.33 -33.85
N SER A 1147 24.90 61.36 -33.31
CA SER A 1147 23.62 61.87 -33.79
C SER A 1147 23.78 62.45 -35.19
N THR A 1148 22.68 62.49 -35.95
CA THR A 1148 22.50 63.29 -37.20
C THR A 1148 23.46 62.95 -38.36
N GLY A 1149 23.05 62.95 -39.63
CA GLY A 1149 21.86 63.55 -40.22
C GLY A 1149 22.28 64.57 -41.27
N ASP A 1150 22.61 64.10 -42.48
CA ASP A 1150 22.89 64.88 -43.70
C ASP A 1150 22.26 64.11 -44.88
N ALA A 1151 21.50 64.64 -45.83
CA ALA A 1151 21.25 66.02 -46.29
C ALA A 1151 22.30 66.65 -47.24
N SER A 1152 22.64 65.94 -48.32
CA SER A 1152 23.19 66.53 -49.57
C SER A 1152 22.90 65.55 -50.73
N SER A 1153 22.29 65.84 -51.89
CA SER A 1153 22.18 66.99 -52.81
C SER A 1153 23.04 66.85 -54.09
N ALA A 1154 22.43 67.14 -55.25
CA ALA A 1154 23.02 67.28 -56.60
C ALA A 1154 23.68 66.02 -57.23
N THR A 1155 23.50 65.65 -58.50
CA THR A 1155 22.76 66.17 -59.68
C THR A 1155 22.62 64.99 -60.70
N SER A 1156 21.80 64.93 -61.76
CA SER A 1156 20.83 65.80 -62.46
C SER A 1156 19.92 64.87 -63.36
N SER A 1157 18.93 65.25 -64.18
CA SER A 1157 18.28 66.53 -64.55
C SER A 1157 16.90 66.27 -65.20
N LYS A 1158 16.00 67.28 -65.17
CA LYS A 1158 14.92 67.61 -66.15
C LYS A 1158 13.76 66.62 -66.45
N PRO A 1159 12.53 67.12 -66.76
CA PRO A 1159 11.65 67.99 -65.94
C PRO A 1159 10.16 67.55 -65.92
N GLU A 1160 9.32 68.09 -65.01
CA GLU A 1160 8.26 69.11 -65.24
C GLU A 1160 7.40 69.33 -63.94
N GLU A 1161 6.38 70.20 -63.96
CA GLU A 1161 5.96 71.10 -62.85
C GLU A 1161 4.66 70.72 -62.03
N PRO A 1162 4.20 71.50 -60.98
CA PRO A 1162 3.44 71.02 -59.79
C PRO A 1162 2.00 71.65 -59.68
N PRO A 1163 1.34 72.07 -58.54
CA PRO A 1163 1.58 71.93 -57.07
C PRO A 1163 0.38 71.77 -56.05
N SER A 1164 0.73 71.38 -54.80
CA SER A 1164 0.30 71.89 -53.44
C SER A 1164 -1.16 71.99 -52.90
N GLN A 1165 -1.44 71.56 -51.64
CA GLN A 1165 -1.45 72.39 -50.37
C GLN A 1165 -2.03 71.71 -49.09
N ASN A 1166 -1.39 71.99 -47.93
CA ASN A 1166 -1.83 72.09 -46.49
C ASN A 1166 -2.58 70.98 -45.66
N PRO A 1167 -2.25 70.83 -44.34
CA PRO A 1167 -2.99 70.04 -43.32
C PRO A 1167 -3.49 70.83 -42.07
N THR A 1168 -4.46 70.31 -41.28
CA THR A 1168 -4.66 70.54 -39.80
C THR A 1168 -5.91 69.82 -39.22
N GLY A 1169 -5.95 69.60 -37.89
CA GLY A 1169 -7.11 69.17 -37.07
C GLY A 1169 -7.18 67.64 -36.82
N GLU A 1170 -7.13 67.04 -35.61
CA GLU A 1170 -7.60 67.35 -34.23
C GLU A 1170 -9.00 66.77 -33.88
N ASN A 1171 -9.07 66.21 -32.66
CA ASN A 1171 -10.24 65.77 -31.85
C ASN A 1171 -10.90 64.37 -31.98
N GLN A 1172 -10.84 63.67 -30.84
CA GLN A 1172 -11.90 62.94 -30.12
C GLN A 1172 -13.08 62.30 -30.88
N SER A 1173 -13.14 60.95 -30.83
CA SER A 1173 -14.24 60.18 -30.22
C SER A 1173 -13.82 58.74 -29.95
#